data_AF-A0A4Y8Q382-F1
#
_entry.id   AF-A0A4Y8Q382-F1
#
_cell.length_a   1.000
_cell.length_b   1.000
_cell.length_c   1.000
_cell.angle_alpha   90.00
_cell.angle_beta   90.00
_cell.angle_gamma   90.00
#
_symmetry.space_group_name_H-M   'P 1'
#
loop_
_entity.id
_entity.type
_entity.pdbx_description
1 polymer ?
#
loop_
_entity_poly.entity_id
_entity_poly.type
_entity_poly.pdbx_seq_one_letter_code
_entity_poly.pdbx_strand_id
1 'polypeptide(L)'
;MSIQAYLENLVSTTRHPITFSGDVSAALSRWLVRSACADSPERWGAEPFLDTEARLLLFNETVLLPADEVERHWRMYMADLAERYLEVNTPHKLFAAADNKSIYCLCNVYCEQEREALVSVFTCVAAPIRVWINGELAVSGSHDNVLRDYLFLCKLREGGNTVLVETPTVLRVPAVQQEFIVKLQPLERLSEGLGELVDETLVDRCRSDLSLFPEKLLHAAGEELRLTVVPRICHNLPEKVRIRVYNDKDELIGQREAMTSTAADIRLDERAHGLLRITAECESDNTRTGQVHVFFGLFQEALESLLAPLALRRDLDPGVLTSARELQELPQAYRMLNQYVPGDVWQTLFQAYARLNVYRQVADGTRQRSHREVFGRRFTAFEPKPTGDGRTAYTVVLPDGYDESRQYPVVFYFSDAQVRSYPTELPWLRHDSTDEAILVQMIGIGGRLNFVDDVNVSRLLVAILDRYAVDRSRVYVIGFCTGAPKAYRIGCQLPDLFAGIASIVGDMRLSINDPEYEQIDNLSHTGVIGLISTEHWFYNSARKLNFLKRMPKARSWMCQGLMHPEFNAVLNSKKLLGQLLVHKKEPYPASVKLSPLTPSYNKAYWVQITEIDDLHKRSSLHAQRRDDGTLEISASNIASFRLLLPRGELQLAPRIRLGVNGVVCAVELDAYTQLDITLQPDGRWTLKRGLLTAAQFEAAYRAIGVDEERMGIQQVYVSACTVVKPPGAWEDKRSFVNKLAYLLQNPIKDRYIYYKYNSCCATEWDWLKQGDGHLIMPVDARSPGESQLAVLRELGLSLNAGQLTLEGRVFEGPYFAFIKCRHPLQPDRLVLVVAYNNECVEHELLLLMNAFETSPLFYNDAFVYDGAGYHEFRSTKHFLSKDESRYESKCVEGYC
;
A
#
# COMPACT_ATOMS: atom_id res chain seq x y z
N MET A 1 43.82 -8.23 -26.78
CA MET A 1 43.58 -7.75 -25.40
C MET A 1 42.28 -8.40 -24.93
N SER A 2 42.16 -8.87 -23.68
CA SER A 2 40.85 -9.33 -23.19
C SER A 2 39.90 -8.12 -23.09
N ILE A 3 38.58 -8.37 -23.15
CA ILE A 3 37.60 -7.27 -23.00
C ILE A 3 37.79 -6.54 -21.67
N GLN A 4 38.04 -7.28 -20.58
CA GLN A 4 38.29 -6.71 -19.27
C GLN A 4 39.54 -5.81 -19.24
N ALA A 5 40.66 -6.25 -19.81
CA ALA A 5 41.88 -5.43 -19.88
C ALA A 5 41.68 -4.17 -20.74
N TYR A 6 40.84 -4.26 -21.78
CA TYR A 6 40.45 -3.10 -22.58
C TYR A 6 39.61 -2.10 -21.79
N LEU A 7 38.63 -2.56 -21.02
CA LEU A 7 37.80 -1.70 -20.15
C LEU A 7 38.63 -1.05 -19.03
N GLU A 8 39.54 -1.81 -18.41
CA GLU A 8 40.49 -1.29 -17.41
C GLU A 8 41.40 -0.20 -18.00
N ASN A 9 41.90 -0.42 -19.22
CA ASN A 9 42.68 0.59 -19.93
C ASN A 9 41.85 1.85 -20.23
N LEU A 10 40.59 1.72 -20.67
CA LEU A 10 39.70 2.88 -20.89
C LEU A 10 39.48 3.71 -19.63
N VAL A 11 39.17 3.07 -18.49
CA VAL A 11 38.91 3.81 -17.25
C VAL A 11 40.16 4.38 -16.59
N SER A 12 41.34 3.79 -16.83
CA SER A 12 42.61 4.32 -16.31
C SER A 12 43.18 5.46 -17.15
N THR A 13 42.82 5.54 -18.44
CA THR A 13 43.33 6.57 -19.38
C THR A 13 42.38 7.75 -19.58
N THR A 14 41.10 7.59 -19.24
CA THR A 14 40.10 8.65 -19.35
C THR A 14 40.41 9.83 -18.42
N ARG A 15 40.14 11.05 -18.89
CA ARG A 15 40.18 12.27 -18.08
C ARG A 15 38.80 12.68 -17.57
N HIS A 16 37.76 11.94 -17.94
CA HIS A 16 36.40 12.21 -17.49
C HIS A 16 36.21 11.79 -16.03
N PRO A 17 35.40 12.51 -15.25
CA PRO A 17 35.17 12.21 -13.83
C PRO A 17 34.18 11.05 -13.66
N ILE A 18 34.53 9.86 -14.15
CA ILE A 18 33.71 8.63 -14.05
C ILE A 18 34.16 7.73 -12.88
N THR A 19 35.11 8.19 -12.07
CA THR A 19 35.61 7.44 -10.91
C THR A 19 34.85 7.86 -9.66
N PHE A 20 34.36 6.87 -8.92
CA PHE A 20 33.74 7.00 -7.60
C PHE A 20 34.66 6.38 -6.55
N SER A 21 34.63 6.87 -5.31
CA SER A 21 35.31 6.18 -4.20
C SER A 21 34.41 5.03 -3.75
N GLY A 22 34.98 3.84 -3.64
CA GLY A 22 34.35 2.67 -3.02
C GLY A 22 34.48 2.67 -1.50
N ASP A 23 35.12 3.68 -0.92
CA ASP A 23 35.29 3.84 0.53
C ASP A 23 34.12 4.59 1.17
N VAL A 24 33.20 5.13 0.37
CA VAL A 24 31.98 5.84 0.79
C VAL A 24 30.76 5.32 0.02
N SER A 25 29.56 5.58 0.55
CA SER A 25 28.31 5.36 -0.18
C SER A 25 28.31 6.18 -1.48
N ALA A 26 28.02 5.54 -2.61
CA ALA A 26 27.96 6.22 -3.91
C ALA A 26 26.91 5.60 -4.83
N ALA A 27 25.97 6.44 -5.30
CA ALA A 27 25.22 6.11 -6.51
C ALA A 27 26.09 6.40 -7.73
N LEU A 28 26.00 5.54 -8.75
CA LEU A 28 26.81 5.65 -9.95
C LEU A 28 26.04 6.45 -11.01
N SER A 29 26.44 7.71 -11.20
CA SER A 29 25.77 8.70 -12.06
C SER A 29 26.59 9.18 -13.26
N ARG A 30 27.85 8.77 -13.36
CA ARG A 30 28.81 9.29 -14.34
C ARG A 30 29.45 8.10 -15.06
N TRP A 31 29.28 8.06 -16.36
CA TRP A 31 29.57 6.87 -17.17
C TRP A 31 30.28 7.25 -18.46
N LEU A 32 31.10 6.34 -18.97
CA LEU A 32 31.35 6.24 -20.40
C LEU A 32 30.26 5.38 -21.00
N VAL A 33 29.66 5.82 -22.10
CA VAL A 33 28.60 5.09 -22.78
C VAL A 33 28.96 4.83 -24.23
N ARG A 34 28.62 3.64 -24.72
CA ARG A 34 28.58 3.31 -26.15
C ARG A 34 27.44 2.35 -26.44
N SER A 35 27.09 2.18 -27.71
CA SER A 35 26.21 1.10 -28.14
C SER A 35 26.97 0.05 -28.95
N ALA A 36 26.53 -1.20 -28.89
CA ALA A 36 27.05 -2.28 -29.72
C ALA A 36 25.94 -3.26 -30.11
N CYS A 37 26.06 -3.85 -31.29
CA CYS A 37 25.12 -4.84 -31.79
C CYS A 37 25.54 -6.25 -31.36
N ALA A 38 24.57 -7.07 -30.99
CA ALA A 38 24.75 -8.50 -30.78
C ALA A 38 24.52 -9.25 -32.11
N ASP A 39 25.44 -10.15 -32.47
CA ASP A 39 25.32 -11.04 -33.63
C ASP A 39 24.21 -12.09 -33.45
N SER A 40 23.78 -12.35 -32.21
CA SER A 40 22.68 -13.26 -31.86
C SER A 40 21.92 -12.75 -30.63
N PRO A 41 21.00 -11.78 -30.78
CA PRO A 41 20.30 -11.13 -29.66
C PRO A 41 19.37 -12.07 -28.86
N GLU A 42 19.06 -13.25 -29.40
CA GLU A 42 18.14 -14.22 -28.78
C GLU A 42 18.80 -15.16 -27.76
N ARG A 43 20.13 -15.13 -27.61
CA ARG A 43 20.88 -16.04 -26.73
C ARG A 43 21.81 -15.25 -25.83
N TRP A 44 21.47 -15.11 -24.56
CA TRP A 44 22.17 -14.28 -23.59
C TRP A 44 23.36 -15.07 -23.01
N GLY A 45 24.56 -14.78 -23.51
CA GLY A 45 25.82 -15.36 -23.02
C GLY A 45 26.31 -14.68 -21.73
N ALA A 46 27.31 -15.23 -21.05
CA ALA A 46 27.87 -14.61 -19.83
C ALA A 46 28.74 -13.37 -20.10
N GLU A 47 29.32 -13.30 -21.29
CA GLU A 47 30.15 -12.20 -21.74
C GLU A 47 29.31 -11.02 -22.28
N PRO A 48 29.80 -9.78 -22.18
CA PRO A 48 29.18 -8.64 -22.86
C PRO A 48 29.43 -8.70 -24.38
N PHE A 49 28.47 -8.25 -25.18
CA PHE A 49 28.62 -8.12 -26.64
C PHE A 49 29.42 -6.85 -26.99
N LEU A 50 30.71 -6.86 -26.67
CA LEU A 50 31.64 -5.75 -26.87
C LEU A 50 32.92 -6.20 -27.59
N ASP A 51 33.28 -5.49 -28.65
CA ASP A 51 34.63 -5.48 -29.23
C ASP A 51 35.59 -4.54 -28.49
N THR A 52 36.88 -4.59 -28.86
CA THR A 52 37.94 -3.73 -28.34
C THR A 52 38.39 -2.64 -29.32
N GLU A 53 37.63 -2.38 -30.39
CA GLU A 53 38.02 -1.46 -31.48
C GLU A 53 37.63 -0.01 -31.19
N ALA A 54 36.65 0.23 -30.31
CA ALA A 54 36.23 1.59 -30.00
C ALA A 54 37.28 2.37 -29.22
N ARG A 55 37.35 3.67 -29.49
CA ARG A 55 38.13 4.63 -28.70
C ARG A 55 37.23 5.52 -27.85
N LEU A 56 37.85 6.25 -26.91
CA LEU A 56 37.21 7.34 -26.19
C LEU A 56 37.19 8.60 -27.07
N LEU A 57 36.01 9.17 -27.28
CA LEU A 57 35.82 10.44 -27.97
C LEU A 57 35.99 11.62 -27.01
N LEU A 58 36.62 12.68 -27.50
CA LEU A 58 36.61 13.97 -26.84
C LEU A 58 35.27 14.67 -27.03
N PHE A 59 34.92 15.57 -26.11
CA PHE A 59 33.65 16.30 -26.14
C PHE A 59 33.39 17.02 -27.48
N ASN A 60 34.42 17.67 -28.04
CA ASN A 60 34.32 18.35 -29.34
C ASN A 60 34.10 17.37 -30.51
N GLU A 61 34.67 16.17 -30.46
CA GLU A 61 34.47 15.14 -31.48
C GLU A 61 33.02 14.65 -31.51
N THR A 62 32.36 14.55 -30.35
CA THR A 62 30.94 14.14 -30.30
C THR A 62 29.98 15.10 -31.01
N VAL A 63 30.41 16.35 -31.24
CA VAL A 63 29.64 17.38 -31.96
C VAL A 63 30.00 17.42 -33.45
N LEU A 64 31.21 16.98 -33.81
CA LEU A 64 31.75 17.09 -35.17
C LEU A 64 31.59 15.82 -36.00
N LEU A 65 31.60 14.65 -35.35
CA LEU A 65 31.52 13.36 -36.02
C LEU A 65 30.05 13.02 -36.39
N PRO A 66 29.85 12.24 -37.48
CA PRO A 66 28.55 11.67 -37.81
C PRO A 66 27.95 10.84 -36.66
N ALA A 67 26.62 10.82 -36.54
CA ALA A 67 25.93 10.16 -35.43
C ALA A 67 26.26 8.67 -35.32
N ASP A 68 26.41 7.96 -36.43
CA ASP A 68 26.78 6.55 -36.47
C ASP A 68 28.21 6.29 -35.99
N GLU A 69 29.14 7.22 -36.24
CA GLU A 69 30.51 7.16 -35.73
C GLU A 69 30.55 7.45 -34.22
N VAL A 70 29.75 8.42 -33.76
CA VAL A 70 29.62 8.73 -32.33
C VAL A 70 29.03 7.55 -31.55
N GLU A 71 28.04 6.84 -32.11
CA GLU A 71 27.41 5.69 -31.44
C GLU A 71 28.33 4.47 -31.25
N ARG A 72 29.30 4.29 -32.16
CA ARG A 72 30.28 3.18 -32.14
C ARG A 72 31.41 3.40 -31.14
N HIS A 73 31.57 4.61 -30.63
CA HIS A 73 32.67 4.98 -29.74
C HIS A 73 32.21 5.40 -28.35
N TRP A 74 33.12 5.38 -27.39
CA TRP A 74 32.82 5.73 -26.01
C TRP A 74 32.74 7.25 -25.87
N ARG A 75 31.70 7.75 -25.19
CA ARG A 75 31.54 9.16 -24.83
C ARG A 75 31.05 9.31 -23.40
N MET A 76 31.29 10.47 -22.79
CA MET A 76 30.83 10.73 -21.43
C MET A 76 29.30 10.92 -21.37
N TYR A 77 28.68 10.32 -20.36
CA TYR A 77 27.31 10.54 -19.94
C TYR A 77 27.29 10.89 -18.45
N MET A 78 26.43 11.82 -18.08
CA MET A 78 26.16 12.17 -16.69
C MET A 78 24.65 12.20 -16.50
N ALA A 79 24.16 11.62 -15.41
CA ALA A 79 22.74 11.63 -15.09
C ALA A 79 22.20 13.06 -14.97
N ASP A 80 21.07 13.34 -15.63
CA ASP A 80 20.45 14.67 -15.75
C ASP A 80 20.05 15.29 -14.39
N LEU A 81 19.97 14.47 -13.33
CA LEU A 81 19.45 14.83 -12.00
C LEU A 81 20.47 14.64 -10.86
N ALA A 82 21.77 14.51 -11.18
CA ALA A 82 22.83 14.38 -10.17
C ALA A 82 22.83 15.53 -9.13
N GLU A 83 22.41 16.74 -9.53
CA GLU A 83 22.31 17.91 -8.62
C GLU A 83 21.10 17.87 -7.67
N ARG A 84 20.19 16.90 -7.79
CA ARG A 84 18.92 16.80 -7.03
C ARG A 84 18.79 15.53 -6.18
N TYR A 85 19.91 14.88 -5.83
CA TYR A 85 19.96 13.63 -5.03
C TYR A 85 19.25 12.44 -5.69
N LEU A 86 19.07 12.49 -7.00
CA LEU A 86 18.30 11.52 -7.76
C LEU A 86 19.13 11.07 -8.97
N GLU A 87 20.03 10.13 -8.73
CA GLU A 87 21.02 9.69 -9.71
C GLU A 87 20.45 8.59 -10.62
N VAL A 88 19.30 8.86 -11.24
CA VAL A 88 18.69 7.96 -12.23
C VAL A 88 19.40 8.09 -13.57
N ASN A 89 19.84 6.95 -14.10
CA ASN A 89 20.53 6.87 -15.38
C ASN A 89 19.54 6.58 -16.52
N THR A 90 19.57 7.44 -17.55
CA THR A 90 18.76 7.36 -18.77
C THR A 90 19.59 7.51 -20.06
N PRO A 91 20.65 6.69 -20.26
CA PRO A 91 21.55 6.84 -21.41
C PRO A 91 20.88 6.53 -22.76
N HIS A 92 19.72 5.85 -22.75
CA HIS A 92 18.99 5.45 -23.97
C HIS A 92 18.66 6.60 -24.92
N LYS A 93 18.43 7.81 -24.39
CA LYS A 93 18.13 9.00 -25.21
C LYS A 93 19.28 9.41 -26.14
N LEU A 94 20.50 8.94 -25.87
CA LEU A 94 21.69 9.28 -26.66
C LEU A 94 21.86 8.40 -27.90
N PHE A 95 21.15 7.28 -28.01
CA PHE A 95 21.39 6.26 -29.04
C PHE A 95 20.13 6.00 -29.86
N ALA A 96 20.28 5.76 -31.16
CA ALA A 96 19.22 5.27 -32.02
C ALA A 96 18.75 3.88 -31.54
N ALA A 97 17.47 3.58 -31.70
CA ALA A 97 16.92 2.29 -31.28
C ALA A 97 17.11 1.21 -32.35
N ALA A 98 17.54 0.00 -31.97
CA ALA A 98 17.59 -1.17 -32.85
C ALA A 98 17.46 -2.49 -32.06
N ASP A 99 16.74 -3.48 -32.59
CA ASP A 99 16.34 -4.70 -31.87
C ASP A 99 17.51 -5.56 -31.37
N ASN A 100 18.66 -5.52 -32.06
CA ASN A 100 19.85 -6.27 -31.69
C ASN A 100 20.94 -5.38 -31.06
N LYS A 101 20.60 -4.18 -30.60
CA LYS A 101 21.57 -3.21 -30.08
C LYS A 101 21.40 -2.97 -28.59
N SER A 102 22.50 -3.07 -27.86
CA SER A 102 22.58 -2.78 -26.43
C SER A 102 23.42 -1.53 -26.17
N ILE A 103 23.12 -0.84 -25.09
CA ILE A 103 23.90 0.27 -24.52
C ILE A 103 24.74 -0.29 -23.38
N TYR A 104 25.99 0.12 -23.36
CA TYR A 104 26.96 -0.22 -22.35
C TYR A 104 27.36 1.02 -21.59
N CYS A 105 27.29 0.98 -20.27
CA CYS A 105 27.70 2.06 -19.37
C CYS A 105 28.87 1.56 -18.52
N LEU A 106 30.02 2.22 -18.64
CA LEU A 106 31.27 1.87 -17.95
C LEU A 106 31.66 2.98 -16.98
N CYS A 107 31.95 2.64 -15.73
CA CYS A 107 32.57 3.54 -14.78
C CYS A 107 33.65 2.82 -13.95
N ASN A 108 34.31 3.58 -13.07
CA ASN A 108 35.35 3.06 -12.18
C ASN A 108 35.01 3.32 -10.71
N VAL A 109 35.29 2.34 -9.87
CA VAL A 109 35.20 2.45 -8.41
C VAL A 109 36.59 2.25 -7.83
N TYR A 110 37.18 3.31 -7.31
CA TYR A 110 38.50 3.27 -6.69
C TYR A 110 38.37 3.00 -5.19
N CYS A 111 39.08 1.99 -4.68
CA CYS A 111 39.17 1.73 -3.24
C CYS A 111 40.60 1.92 -2.75
N GLU A 112 40.78 2.54 -1.59
CA GLU A 112 42.11 2.67 -0.97
C GLU A 112 42.66 1.34 -0.46
N GLN A 113 41.76 0.41 -0.11
CA GLN A 113 42.06 -0.93 0.37
C GLN A 113 40.98 -1.90 -0.12
N GLU A 114 41.32 -3.18 -0.18
CA GLU A 114 40.34 -4.24 -0.45
C GLU A 114 39.22 -4.22 0.59
N ARG A 115 37.97 -4.29 0.13
CA ARG A 115 36.79 -4.19 1.00
C ARG A 115 35.57 -4.84 0.35
N GLU A 116 34.55 -5.08 1.16
CA GLU A 116 33.26 -5.54 0.67
C GLU A 116 32.24 -4.40 0.65
N ALA A 117 31.43 -4.39 -0.41
CA ALA A 117 30.34 -3.45 -0.57
C ALA A 117 29.05 -4.20 -0.91
N LEU A 118 27.95 -3.76 -0.32
CA LEU A 118 26.62 -4.09 -0.78
C LEU A 118 26.33 -3.28 -2.05
N VAL A 119 25.96 -3.97 -3.12
CA VAL A 119 25.60 -3.37 -4.40
C VAL A 119 24.11 -3.54 -4.61
N SER A 120 23.44 -2.41 -4.85
CA SER A 120 22.00 -2.34 -5.10
C SER A 120 21.75 -1.93 -6.54
N VAL A 121 21.03 -2.78 -7.29
CA VAL A 121 20.62 -2.52 -8.68
C VAL A 121 19.10 -2.37 -8.71
N PHE A 122 18.63 -1.21 -9.17
CA PHE A 122 17.21 -0.90 -9.28
C PHE A 122 16.88 -0.44 -10.69
N THR A 123 15.77 -0.94 -11.23
CA THR A 123 15.13 -0.37 -12.42
C THR A 123 13.80 0.26 -11.99
N CYS A 124 13.57 1.54 -12.31
CA CYS A 124 12.36 2.26 -11.83
C CYS A 124 11.07 1.58 -12.31
N VAL A 125 11.12 1.01 -13.52
CA VAL A 125 10.17 0.06 -14.09
C VAL A 125 10.93 -1.22 -14.38
N ALA A 126 10.32 -2.38 -14.17
CA ALA A 126 10.97 -3.66 -14.42
C ALA A 126 11.46 -3.74 -15.87
N ALA A 127 12.75 -3.99 -16.06
CA ALA A 127 13.40 -3.93 -17.36
C ALA A 127 14.59 -4.91 -17.43
N PRO A 128 15.00 -5.30 -18.65
CA PRO A 128 16.22 -6.09 -18.83
C PRO A 128 17.44 -5.25 -18.46
N ILE A 129 18.31 -5.79 -17.62
CA ILE A 129 19.57 -5.18 -17.20
C ILE A 129 20.57 -6.27 -16.84
N ARG A 130 21.83 -6.03 -17.19
CA ARG A 130 22.95 -6.89 -16.79
C ARG A 130 24.06 -6.04 -16.22
N VAL A 131 24.77 -6.59 -15.23
CA VAL A 131 25.83 -5.87 -14.52
C VAL A 131 27.03 -6.78 -14.35
N TRP A 132 28.21 -6.28 -14.69
CA TRP A 132 29.48 -6.90 -14.40
C TRP A 132 30.31 -6.01 -13.48
N ILE A 133 31.04 -6.63 -12.57
CA ILE A 133 32.07 -5.97 -11.77
C ILE A 133 33.38 -6.72 -11.96
N ASN A 134 34.42 -6.02 -12.40
CA ASN A 134 35.73 -6.59 -12.69
C ASN A 134 35.71 -7.76 -13.71
N GLY A 135 34.74 -7.74 -14.63
CA GLY A 135 34.54 -8.76 -15.66
C GLY A 135 33.68 -9.95 -15.23
N GLU A 136 33.33 -10.08 -13.95
CA GLU A 136 32.41 -11.10 -13.47
C GLU A 136 30.95 -10.62 -13.57
N LEU A 137 30.08 -11.44 -14.18
CA LEU A 137 28.65 -11.18 -14.28
C LEU A 137 27.98 -11.33 -12.90
N ALA A 138 27.40 -10.25 -12.38
CA ALA A 138 26.75 -10.22 -11.08
C ALA A 138 25.21 -10.23 -11.16
N VAL A 139 24.65 -9.70 -12.26
CA VAL A 139 23.20 -9.59 -12.49
C VAL A 139 22.88 -9.90 -13.95
N SER A 140 21.81 -10.66 -14.20
CA SER A 140 21.40 -11.02 -15.57
C SER A 140 19.88 -11.08 -15.73
N GLY A 141 19.24 -9.99 -16.18
CA GLY A 141 17.80 -9.95 -16.50
C GLY A 141 17.53 -9.78 -17.99
N SER A 142 16.68 -10.62 -18.58
CA SER A 142 16.32 -10.65 -20.01
C SER A 142 14.94 -10.03 -20.31
N HIS A 143 14.54 -9.95 -21.59
CA HIS A 143 13.17 -9.56 -21.96
C HIS A 143 12.08 -10.51 -21.46
N ASP A 144 12.43 -11.77 -21.20
CA ASP A 144 11.48 -12.80 -20.77
C ASP A 144 11.64 -13.14 -19.27
N ASN A 145 12.59 -12.50 -18.60
CA ASN A 145 12.84 -12.56 -17.16
C ASN A 145 13.50 -11.25 -16.68
N VAL A 146 12.68 -10.21 -16.51
CA VAL A 146 13.16 -8.89 -16.08
C VAL A 146 13.30 -8.79 -14.57
N LEU A 147 14.19 -7.90 -14.14
CA LEU A 147 14.40 -7.56 -12.74
C LEU A 147 13.83 -6.16 -12.47
N ARG A 148 13.47 -5.91 -11.20
CA ARG A 148 13.09 -4.57 -10.70
C ARG A 148 14.08 -4.09 -9.66
N ASP A 149 14.41 -4.96 -8.72
CA ASP A 149 15.34 -4.70 -7.63
C ASP A 149 16.18 -5.96 -7.38
N TYR A 150 17.48 -5.79 -7.17
CA TYR A 150 18.38 -6.88 -6.84
C TYR A 150 19.55 -6.38 -5.99
N LEU A 151 19.85 -7.11 -4.92
CA LEU A 151 20.94 -6.82 -3.98
C LEU A 151 21.90 -8.00 -3.93
N PHE A 152 23.20 -7.68 -3.93
CA PHE A 152 24.29 -8.64 -3.84
C PHE A 152 25.53 -7.98 -3.20
N LEU A 153 26.46 -8.78 -2.68
CA LEU A 153 27.75 -8.31 -2.18
C LEU A 153 28.78 -8.32 -3.30
N CYS A 154 29.74 -7.40 -3.24
CA CYS A 154 30.91 -7.41 -4.11
C CYS A 154 32.17 -7.19 -3.29
N LYS A 155 33.20 -7.99 -3.58
CA LYS A 155 34.54 -7.81 -3.05
C LYS A 155 35.34 -6.91 -4.01
N LEU A 156 35.49 -5.65 -3.62
CA LEU A 156 36.24 -4.65 -4.37
C LEU A 156 37.72 -4.74 -4.02
N ARG A 157 38.56 -4.73 -5.06
CA ARG A 157 40.02 -4.78 -4.93
C ARG A 157 40.56 -3.40 -4.54
N GLU A 158 41.72 -3.38 -3.90
CA GLU A 158 42.52 -2.16 -3.80
C GLU A 158 42.81 -1.62 -5.21
N GLY A 159 42.66 -0.30 -5.38
CA GLY A 159 42.77 0.35 -6.68
C GLY A 159 41.45 0.43 -7.45
N GLY A 160 41.53 0.45 -8.78
CA GLY A 160 40.38 0.63 -9.67
C GLY A 160 39.59 -0.67 -9.88
N ASN A 161 38.26 -0.56 -9.83
CA ASN A 161 37.32 -1.65 -10.10
C ASN A 161 36.37 -1.21 -11.22
N THR A 162 36.27 -1.99 -12.30
CA THR A 162 35.38 -1.66 -13.42
C THR A 162 33.95 -2.09 -13.10
N VAL A 163 32.99 -1.19 -13.34
CA VAL A 163 31.55 -1.52 -13.31
C VAL A 163 31.00 -1.30 -14.70
N LEU A 164 30.44 -2.35 -15.29
CA LEU A 164 29.82 -2.33 -16.61
C LEU A 164 28.33 -2.66 -16.48
N VAL A 165 27.47 -1.86 -17.08
CA VAL A 165 26.03 -2.09 -17.16
C VAL A 165 25.62 -2.24 -18.62
N GLU A 166 24.85 -3.28 -18.94
CA GLU A 166 24.22 -3.48 -20.24
C GLU A 166 22.70 -3.29 -20.14
N THR A 167 22.13 -2.52 -21.06
CA THR A 167 20.68 -2.36 -21.22
C THR A 167 20.31 -2.35 -22.72
N PRO A 168 19.25 -3.03 -23.17
CA PRO A 168 18.85 -3.02 -24.59
C PRO A 168 18.37 -1.63 -25.03
N THR A 169 18.54 -1.28 -26.30
CA THR A 169 18.03 0.00 -26.85
C THR A 169 16.54 -0.02 -27.18
N VAL A 170 15.99 -1.22 -27.43
CA VAL A 170 14.56 -1.44 -27.71
C VAL A 170 13.99 -2.36 -26.63
N LEU A 171 12.82 -1.99 -26.11
CA LEU A 171 12.04 -2.85 -25.22
C LEU A 171 10.88 -3.48 -26.02
N ARG A 172 10.66 -4.80 -25.85
CA ARG A 172 9.51 -5.52 -26.43
C ARG A 172 8.16 -5.02 -25.90
N VAL A 173 8.17 -4.39 -24.72
CA VAL A 173 7.01 -3.72 -24.15
C VAL A 173 7.24 -2.21 -24.28
N PRO A 174 6.25 -1.41 -24.72
CA PRO A 174 6.39 0.05 -24.87
C PRO A 174 6.39 0.76 -23.51
N ALA A 175 7.39 0.44 -22.68
CA ALA A 175 7.57 1.01 -21.36
C ALA A 175 7.85 2.52 -21.48
N VAL A 176 7.30 3.28 -20.54
CA VAL A 176 7.31 4.75 -20.60
C VAL A 176 8.74 5.31 -20.54
N GLN A 177 9.64 4.69 -19.77
CA GLN A 177 11.06 5.08 -19.64
C GLN A 177 11.94 3.89 -19.23
N GLN A 178 13.17 3.80 -19.75
CA GLN A 178 14.20 2.83 -19.34
C GLN A 178 15.21 3.52 -18.42
N GLU A 179 15.07 3.27 -17.13
CA GLU A 179 15.77 3.97 -16.05
C GLU A 179 16.39 2.96 -15.10
N PHE A 180 17.64 3.18 -14.71
CA PHE A 180 18.31 2.34 -13.72
C PHE A 180 19.18 3.13 -12.76
N ILE A 181 19.42 2.51 -11.61
CA ILE A 181 20.33 2.99 -10.57
C ILE A 181 21.21 1.81 -10.15
N VAL A 182 22.52 2.05 -10.09
CA VAL A 182 23.48 1.16 -9.43
C VAL A 182 24.09 1.94 -8.29
N LYS A 183 24.04 1.39 -7.09
CA LYS A 183 24.62 2.01 -5.90
C LYS A 183 25.52 1.05 -5.15
N LEU A 184 26.62 1.59 -4.62
CA LEU A 184 27.52 0.91 -3.72
C LEU A 184 27.39 1.47 -2.31
N GLN A 185 27.38 0.56 -1.33
CA GLN A 185 27.41 0.84 0.09
C GLN A 185 28.50 -0.01 0.75
N PRO A 186 29.61 0.57 1.23
CA PRO A 186 30.64 -0.18 1.94
C PRO A 186 30.04 -0.88 3.17
N LEU A 187 30.32 -2.17 3.35
CA LEU A 187 29.66 -2.99 4.36
C LEU A 187 29.96 -2.50 5.79
N GLU A 188 31.20 -2.08 6.03
CA GLU A 188 31.64 -1.48 7.31
C GLU A 188 30.81 -0.25 7.69
N ARG A 189 30.41 0.56 6.71
CA ARG A 189 29.60 1.76 6.91
C ARG A 189 28.11 1.47 7.01
N LEU A 190 27.66 0.30 6.56
CA LEU A 190 26.26 -0.10 6.70
C LEU A 190 25.88 -0.25 8.17
N SER A 191 26.80 -0.74 9.01
CA SER A 191 26.57 -0.99 10.43
C SER A 191 26.83 0.24 11.32
N GLU A 192 27.58 1.24 10.83
CA GLU A 192 27.88 2.47 11.56
C GLU A 192 26.59 3.23 11.93
N GLY A 193 26.20 3.19 13.20
CA GLY A 193 24.98 3.83 13.70
C GLY A 193 23.66 3.10 13.38
N LEU A 194 23.70 2.01 12.62
CA LEU A 194 22.52 1.22 12.21
C LEU A 194 22.57 -0.24 12.68
N GLY A 195 23.61 -0.66 13.41
CA GLY A 195 23.80 -2.06 13.81
C GLY A 195 22.62 -2.72 14.54
N GLU A 196 21.78 -1.94 15.25
CA GLU A 196 20.57 -2.49 15.90
C GLU A 196 19.41 -2.78 14.93
N LEU A 197 19.46 -2.25 13.70
CA LEU A 197 18.42 -2.36 12.68
C LEU A 197 18.85 -3.18 11.46
N VAL A 198 20.14 -3.20 11.15
CA VAL A 198 20.69 -4.03 10.08
C VAL A 198 20.63 -5.49 10.51
N ASP A 199 19.93 -6.29 9.71
CA ASP A 199 19.78 -7.71 9.96
C ASP A 199 20.96 -8.46 9.37
N GLU A 200 21.74 -9.12 10.23
CA GLU A 200 22.96 -9.83 9.82
C GLU A 200 22.62 -10.96 8.82
N THR A 201 21.41 -11.53 8.90
CA THR A 201 20.96 -12.58 7.99
C THR A 201 20.87 -12.12 6.52
N LEU A 202 20.69 -10.82 6.27
CA LEU A 202 20.76 -10.26 4.92
C LEU A 202 22.16 -10.44 4.33
N VAL A 203 23.18 -10.08 5.11
CA VAL A 203 24.59 -10.13 4.70
C VAL A 203 25.04 -11.58 4.56
N ASP A 204 24.72 -12.42 5.55
CA ASP A 204 25.08 -13.85 5.53
C ASP A 204 24.50 -14.55 4.29
N ARG A 205 23.24 -14.27 3.94
CA ARG A 205 22.63 -14.78 2.71
C ARG A 205 23.29 -14.31 1.44
N CYS A 206 23.67 -13.03 1.36
CA CYS A 206 24.42 -12.57 0.19
C CYS A 206 25.75 -13.32 0.03
N ARG A 207 26.35 -13.84 1.11
CA ARG A 207 27.55 -14.70 1.02
C ARG A 207 27.23 -16.13 0.62
N SER A 208 26.15 -16.71 1.14
CA SER A 208 25.83 -18.13 0.92
C SER A 208 25.06 -18.41 -0.36
N ASP A 209 24.09 -17.57 -0.70
CA ASP A 209 23.06 -17.92 -1.68
C ASP A 209 23.57 -17.87 -3.12
N LEU A 210 22.98 -18.73 -3.95
CA LEU A 210 23.11 -18.69 -5.41
C LEU A 210 21.83 -18.10 -6.01
N SER A 211 21.99 -17.22 -7.00
CA SER A 211 20.88 -16.72 -7.81
C SER A 211 20.88 -17.39 -9.18
N LEU A 212 19.71 -17.86 -9.58
CA LEU A 212 19.48 -18.48 -10.87
C LEU A 212 18.73 -17.49 -11.75
N PHE A 213 19.29 -17.19 -12.91
CA PHE A 213 18.70 -16.32 -13.91
C PHE A 213 18.38 -17.14 -15.18
N PRO A 214 17.19 -17.76 -15.26
CA PRO A 214 16.68 -18.30 -16.52
C PRO A 214 16.58 -17.22 -17.58
N GLU A 215 16.90 -17.54 -18.83
CA GLU A 215 16.68 -16.62 -19.95
C GLU A 215 15.19 -16.35 -20.16
N LYS A 216 14.32 -17.33 -19.87
CA LYS A 216 12.87 -17.25 -19.95
C LYS A 216 12.25 -17.90 -18.73
N LEU A 217 11.10 -17.39 -18.29
CA LEU A 217 10.30 -18.03 -17.25
C LEU A 217 9.19 -18.92 -17.82
N LEU A 218 8.78 -18.67 -19.06
CA LEU A 218 7.77 -19.42 -19.80
C LEU A 218 8.43 -20.01 -21.04
N HIS A 219 8.33 -21.33 -21.19
CA HIS A 219 8.94 -22.11 -22.27
C HIS A 219 7.86 -22.83 -23.08
N ALA A 220 8.09 -22.97 -24.39
CA ALA A 220 7.30 -23.88 -25.22
C ALA A 220 7.66 -25.35 -24.92
N ALA A 221 6.76 -26.27 -25.26
CA ALA A 221 7.03 -27.71 -25.13
C ALA A 221 8.25 -28.10 -25.99
N GLY A 222 9.22 -28.80 -25.40
CA GLY A 222 10.45 -29.22 -26.08
C GLY A 222 11.50 -28.12 -26.30
N GLU A 223 11.28 -26.90 -25.79
CA GLU A 223 12.28 -25.83 -25.84
C GLU A 223 13.48 -26.16 -24.92
N GLU A 224 14.70 -25.77 -25.31
CA GLU A 224 15.87 -25.93 -24.43
C GLU A 224 15.79 -24.97 -23.23
N LEU A 225 16.10 -25.48 -22.04
CA LEU A 225 16.20 -24.66 -20.83
C LEU A 225 17.60 -24.05 -20.74
N ARG A 226 17.71 -22.72 -20.72
CA ARG A 226 18.99 -22.03 -20.54
C ARG A 226 18.92 -21.06 -19.37
N LEU A 227 19.94 -21.09 -18.51
CA LEU A 227 20.05 -20.20 -17.35
C LEU A 227 21.50 -19.91 -16.97
N THR A 228 21.70 -18.85 -16.19
CA THR A 228 23.00 -18.54 -15.57
C THR A 228 22.88 -18.60 -14.06
N VAL A 229 23.81 -19.29 -13.41
CA VAL A 229 23.91 -19.34 -11.94
C VAL A 229 24.97 -18.35 -11.49
N VAL A 230 24.61 -17.39 -10.65
CA VAL A 230 25.52 -16.34 -10.17
C VAL A 230 25.56 -16.38 -8.64
N PRO A 231 26.74 -16.32 -8.00
CA PRO A 231 26.83 -16.19 -6.55
C PRO A 231 26.29 -14.82 -6.14
N ARG A 232 25.60 -14.71 -5.01
CA ARG A 232 25.21 -13.39 -4.48
C ARG A 232 26.37 -12.59 -3.89
N ILE A 233 27.60 -13.11 -3.99
CA ILE A 233 28.85 -12.41 -3.73
C ILE A 233 29.75 -12.45 -4.96
N CYS A 234 30.05 -11.28 -5.54
CA CYS A 234 30.95 -11.12 -6.68
C CYS A 234 32.40 -10.98 -6.17
N HIS A 235 33.27 -11.94 -6.51
CA HIS A 235 34.66 -12.01 -6.01
C HIS A 235 35.70 -12.53 -7.03
N ASN A 236 35.31 -12.69 -8.30
CA ASN A 236 36.10 -13.17 -9.44
C ASN A 236 36.68 -14.58 -9.29
N LEU A 237 35.99 -15.45 -8.57
CA LEU A 237 36.36 -16.85 -8.39
C LEU A 237 35.19 -17.72 -8.86
N PRO A 238 35.26 -18.31 -10.07
CA PRO A 238 34.21 -19.15 -10.57
C PRO A 238 34.18 -20.47 -9.77
N GLU A 239 32.99 -20.88 -9.37
CA GLU A 239 32.75 -22.07 -8.55
C GLU A 239 32.04 -23.13 -9.37
N LYS A 240 32.30 -24.41 -9.08
CA LYS A 240 31.55 -25.50 -9.69
C LYS A 240 30.17 -25.62 -9.04
N VAL A 241 29.14 -25.63 -9.86
CA VAL A 241 27.75 -25.80 -9.42
C VAL A 241 27.09 -26.97 -10.14
N ARG A 242 26.27 -27.70 -9.39
CA ARG A 242 25.40 -28.73 -9.94
C ARG A 242 23.97 -28.20 -10.02
N ILE A 243 23.44 -28.17 -11.23
CA ILE A 243 22.07 -27.71 -11.51
C ILE A 243 21.20 -28.95 -11.73
N ARG A 244 20.03 -28.98 -11.08
CA ARG A 244 19.05 -30.06 -11.19
C ARG A 244 17.66 -29.50 -11.46
N VAL A 245 16.90 -30.20 -12.28
CA VAL A 245 15.55 -29.82 -12.69
C VAL A 245 14.58 -30.93 -12.32
N TYR A 246 13.53 -30.57 -11.59
CA TYR A 246 12.50 -31.47 -11.10
C TYR A 246 11.14 -31.11 -11.68
N ASN A 247 10.34 -32.13 -11.99
CA ASN A 247 8.93 -31.96 -12.36
C ASN A 247 8.03 -31.77 -11.11
N ASP A 248 6.73 -31.67 -11.32
CA ASP A 248 5.73 -31.49 -10.26
C ASP A 248 5.55 -32.70 -9.33
N LYS A 249 6.14 -33.85 -9.69
CA LYS A 249 6.21 -35.08 -8.87
C LYS A 249 7.55 -35.23 -8.14
N ASP A 250 8.38 -34.20 -8.13
CA ASP A 250 9.75 -34.21 -7.60
C ASP A 250 10.68 -35.25 -8.26
N GLU A 251 10.39 -35.66 -9.50
CA GLU A 251 11.27 -36.53 -10.27
C GLU A 251 12.33 -35.69 -11.00
N LEU A 252 13.59 -36.14 -10.95
CA LEU A 252 14.70 -35.51 -11.69
C LEU A 252 14.54 -35.75 -13.19
N ILE A 253 14.41 -34.68 -13.97
CA ILE A 253 14.20 -34.71 -15.44
C ILE A 253 15.34 -34.06 -16.23
N GLY A 254 16.27 -33.40 -15.55
CA GLY A 254 17.44 -32.79 -16.16
C GLY A 254 18.48 -32.43 -15.12
N GLN A 255 19.75 -32.48 -15.51
CA GLN A 255 20.86 -32.02 -14.68
C GLN A 255 22.03 -31.53 -15.55
N ARG A 256 22.80 -30.58 -15.03
CA ARG A 256 24.02 -30.09 -15.67
C ARG A 256 25.01 -29.59 -14.62
N GLU A 257 26.29 -29.91 -14.81
CA GLU A 257 27.38 -29.26 -14.10
C GLU A 257 27.84 -28.03 -14.89
N ALA A 258 28.07 -26.93 -14.20
CA ALA A 258 28.50 -25.68 -14.80
C ALA A 258 29.43 -24.92 -13.85
N MET A 259 30.07 -23.88 -14.36
CA MET A 259 30.73 -22.88 -13.52
C MET A 259 29.76 -21.75 -13.22
N THR A 260 29.85 -21.14 -12.04
CA THR A 260 29.14 -19.90 -11.75
C THR A 260 29.51 -18.81 -12.76
N SER A 261 28.58 -17.89 -12.99
CA SER A 261 28.71 -16.78 -13.93
C SER A 261 28.95 -17.25 -15.38
N THR A 262 28.51 -18.48 -15.71
CA THR A 262 28.48 -19.01 -17.08
C THR A 262 27.08 -19.51 -17.45
N ALA A 263 26.70 -19.39 -18.72
CA ALA A 263 25.41 -19.87 -19.19
C ALA A 263 25.41 -21.40 -19.33
N ALA A 264 24.34 -22.04 -18.88
CA ALA A 264 24.16 -23.48 -18.91
C ALA A 264 22.86 -23.87 -19.64
N ASP A 265 22.98 -24.65 -20.72
CA ASP A 265 21.86 -25.26 -21.45
C ASP A 265 21.55 -26.65 -20.89
N ILE A 266 20.37 -26.83 -20.32
CA ILE A 266 19.97 -28.07 -19.68
C ILE A 266 19.07 -28.80 -20.64
N ARG A 267 19.52 -29.98 -21.09
CA ARG A 267 18.66 -30.90 -21.83
C ARG A 267 17.68 -31.51 -20.85
N LEU A 268 16.40 -31.34 -21.15
CA LEU A 268 15.32 -31.93 -20.40
C LEU A 268 14.80 -33.16 -21.15
N ASP A 269 14.27 -34.12 -20.40
CA ASP A 269 13.58 -35.26 -21.01
C ASP A 269 12.16 -34.90 -21.50
N GLU A 270 11.48 -35.86 -22.14
CA GLU A 270 10.13 -35.68 -22.69
C GLU A 270 9.05 -35.40 -21.63
N ARG A 271 9.37 -35.56 -20.34
CA ARG A 271 8.46 -35.29 -19.21
C ARG A 271 8.50 -33.83 -18.77
N ALA A 272 9.29 -32.98 -19.43
CA ALA A 272 9.35 -31.54 -19.20
C ALA A 272 8.05 -30.84 -19.62
N HIS A 273 7.09 -30.79 -18.71
CA HIS A 273 5.80 -30.15 -18.92
C HIS A 273 5.27 -29.55 -17.61
N GLY A 274 4.56 -28.42 -17.71
CA GLY A 274 3.98 -27.73 -16.57
C GLY A 274 5.03 -27.00 -15.74
N LEU A 275 4.81 -26.94 -14.43
CA LEU A 275 5.70 -26.22 -13.52
C LEU A 275 6.93 -27.07 -13.18
N LEU A 276 8.12 -26.54 -13.43
CA LEU A 276 9.39 -27.18 -13.12
C LEU A 276 10.14 -26.40 -12.05
N ARG A 277 10.76 -27.11 -11.12
CA ARG A 277 11.60 -26.56 -10.04
C ARG A 277 13.06 -26.77 -10.39
N ILE A 278 13.83 -25.70 -10.44
CA ILE A 278 15.27 -25.72 -10.74
C ILE A 278 16.03 -25.39 -9.46
N THR A 279 17.01 -26.22 -9.10
CA THR A 279 17.90 -25.99 -7.97
C THR A 279 19.35 -25.96 -8.43
N ALA A 280 20.16 -25.09 -7.82
CA ALA A 280 21.62 -25.11 -7.96
C ALA A 280 22.27 -25.29 -6.59
N GLU A 281 23.34 -26.08 -6.52
CA GLU A 281 24.14 -26.35 -5.33
C GLU A 281 25.63 -26.19 -5.67
N CYS A 282 26.40 -25.51 -4.82
CA CYS A 282 27.86 -25.43 -4.99
C CYS A 282 28.51 -26.77 -4.60
N GLU A 283 29.42 -27.29 -5.42
CA GLU A 283 30.07 -28.58 -5.14
C GLU A 283 31.02 -28.53 -3.93
N SER A 284 31.61 -27.36 -3.68
CA SER A 284 32.55 -27.16 -2.58
C SER A 284 31.88 -26.87 -1.24
N ASP A 285 30.61 -26.43 -1.26
CA ASP A 285 29.84 -26.08 -0.09
C ASP A 285 28.34 -26.31 -0.34
N ASN A 286 27.84 -27.46 0.12
CA ASN A 286 26.45 -27.86 -0.06
C ASN A 286 25.45 -26.97 0.71
N THR A 287 25.90 -26.05 1.57
CA THR A 287 25.00 -25.08 2.21
C THR A 287 24.62 -23.94 1.24
N ARG A 288 25.44 -23.72 0.20
CA ARG A 288 25.23 -22.68 -0.80
C ARG A 288 24.35 -23.19 -1.91
N THR A 289 23.09 -22.76 -1.87
CA THR A 289 22.04 -23.23 -2.78
C THR A 289 21.24 -22.08 -3.36
N GLY A 290 20.53 -22.37 -4.45
CA GLY A 290 19.60 -21.45 -5.06
C GLY A 290 18.46 -22.20 -5.73
N GLN A 291 17.29 -21.56 -5.85
CA GLN A 291 16.12 -22.16 -6.48
C GLN A 291 15.33 -21.13 -7.30
N VAL A 292 14.76 -21.58 -8.42
CA VAL A 292 13.79 -20.82 -9.22
C VAL A 292 12.80 -21.78 -9.86
N HIS A 293 11.61 -21.30 -10.21
CA HIS A 293 10.65 -22.06 -11.00
C HIS A 293 10.51 -21.49 -12.41
N VAL A 294 10.25 -22.38 -13.36
CA VAL A 294 9.90 -22.05 -14.76
C VAL A 294 8.69 -22.88 -15.17
N PHE A 295 7.97 -22.44 -16.20
CA PHE A 295 6.81 -23.15 -16.70
C PHE A 295 6.99 -23.57 -18.15
N PHE A 296 6.73 -24.84 -18.45
CA PHE A 296 6.77 -25.43 -19.79
C PHE A 296 5.36 -25.69 -20.31
N GLY A 297 5.00 -25.04 -21.42
CA GLY A 297 3.67 -25.06 -22.01
C GLY A 297 2.91 -23.73 -21.81
N LEU A 298 1.60 -23.76 -22.06
CA LEU A 298 0.74 -22.56 -21.99
C LEU A 298 0.21 -22.37 -20.56
N PHE A 299 0.90 -21.54 -19.78
CA PHE A 299 0.58 -21.31 -18.35
C PHE A 299 -0.87 -20.89 -18.12
N GLN A 300 -1.41 -19.99 -18.95
CA GLN A 300 -2.78 -19.50 -18.81
C GLN A 300 -3.81 -20.63 -18.96
N GLU A 301 -3.65 -21.47 -20.00
CA GLU A 301 -4.54 -22.60 -20.25
C GLU A 301 -4.44 -23.67 -19.14
N ALA A 302 -3.23 -23.91 -18.64
CA ALA A 302 -3.01 -24.83 -17.54
C ALA A 302 -3.69 -24.35 -16.25
N LEU A 303 -3.61 -23.04 -15.95
CA LEU A 303 -4.27 -22.45 -14.79
C LEU A 303 -5.80 -22.47 -14.95
N GLU A 304 -6.34 -22.18 -16.14
CA GLU A 304 -7.79 -22.29 -16.41
C GLU A 304 -8.29 -23.74 -16.23
N SER A 305 -7.56 -24.71 -16.77
CA SER A 305 -7.84 -26.14 -16.62
C SER A 305 -7.78 -26.59 -15.16
N LEU A 306 -6.90 -25.98 -14.36
CA LEU A 306 -6.82 -26.21 -12.92
C LEU A 306 -8.01 -25.62 -12.16
N LEU A 307 -8.47 -24.42 -12.54
CA LEU A 307 -9.55 -23.70 -11.85
C LEU A 307 -10.95 -24.20 -12.22
N ALA A 308 -11.17 -24.70 -13.44
CA ALA A 308 -12.47 -25.19 -13.90
C ALA A 308 -13.10 -26.27 -12.99
N PRO A 309 -12.40 -27.38 -12.62
CA PRO A 309 -12.95 -28.36 -11.69
C PRO A 309 -13.07 -27.83 -10.26
N LEU A 310 -12.13 -26.98 -9.82
CA LEU A 310 -12.19 -26.37 -8.48
C LEU A 310 -13.40 -25.45 -8.31
N ALA A 311 -13.88 -24.83 -9.39
CA ALA A 311 -15.08 -24.00 -9.38
C ALA A 311 -16.38 -24.80 -9.15
N LEU A 312 -16.36 -26.12 -9.35
CA LEU A 312 -17.51 -27.00 -9.13
C LEU A 312 -17.55 -27.57 -7.71
N ARG A 313 -16.45 -27.43 -6.95
CA ARG A 313 -16.34 -27.93 -5.58
C ARG A 313 -17.19 -27.09 -4.63
N ARG A 314 -17.99 -27.77 -3.79
CA ARG A 314 -18.83 -27.12 -2.77
C ARG A 314 -18.10 -26.88 -1.45
N ASP A 315 -16.98 -27.55 -1.25
CA ASP A 315 -16.14 -27.45 -0.06
C ASP A 315 -15.08 -26.37 -0.16
N LEU A 316 -15.06 -25.57 -1.23
CA LEU A 316 -14.12 -24.46 -1.40
C LEU A 316 -14.78 -23.15 -0.99
N ASP A 317 -14.12 -22.37 -0.14
CA ASP A 317 -14.57 -20.99 0.14
C ASP A 317 -14.57 -20.17 -1.17
N PRO A 318 -15.68 -19.49 -1.54
CA PRO A 318 -15.76 -18.72 -2.79
C PRO A 318 -14.68 -17.64 -2.95
N GLY A 319 -14.18 -17.09 -1.83
CA GLY A 319 -13.09 -16.13 -1.79
C GLY A 319 -11.76 -16.72 -2.25
N VAL A 320 -11.52 -18.02 -2.08
CA VAL A 320 -10.32 -18.71 -2.57
C VAL A 320 -10.29 -18.72 -4.10
N LEU A 321 -11.38 -19.16 -4.72
CA LEU A 321 -11.51 -19.18 -6.17
C LEU A 321 -11.44 -17.77 -6.77
N THR A 322 -12.08 -16.80 -6.10
CA THR A 322 -12.00 -15.38 -6.48
C THR A 322 -10.55 -14.91 -6.49
N SER A 323 -9.80 -15.23 -5.43
CA SER A 323 -8.39 -14.81 -5.31
C SER A 323 -7.50 -15.46 -6.36
N ALA A 324 -7.73 -16.73 -6.70
CA ALA A 324 -6.98 -17.42 -7.75
C ALA A 324 -7.23 -16.80 -9.14
N ARG A 325 -8.48 -16.42 -9.44
CA ARG A 325 -8.84 -15.73 -10.69
C ARG A 325 -8.24 -14.33 -10.77
N GLU A 326 -8.24 -13.58 -9.67
CA GLU A 326 -7.59 -12.25 -9.65
C GLU A 326 -6.08 -12.33 -9.87
N LEU A 327 -5.41 -13.33 -9.29
CA LEU A 327 -3.99 -13.58 -9.54
C LEU A 327 -3.73 -13.92 -11.03
N GLN A 328 -4.60 -14.72 -11.65
CA GLN A 328 -4.51 -15.09 -13.06
C GLN A 328 -4.52 -13.87 -14.01
N GLU A 329 -5.24 -12.79 -13.66
CA GLU A 329 -5.35 -11.59 -14.50
C GLU A 329 -4.13 -10.65 -14.39
N LEU A 330 -3.24 -10.84 -13.40
CA LEU A 330 -2.11 -9.95 -13.15
C LEU A 330 -1.21 -9.73 -14.39
N PRO A 331 -0.76 -10.78 -15.11
CA PRO A 331 0.08 -10.57 -16.30
C PRO A 331 -0.60 -9.73 -17.40
N GLN A 332 -1.92 -9.82 -17.51
CA GLN A 332 -2.69 -8.97 -18.44
C GLN A 332 -2.78 -7.53 -17.94
N ALA A 333 -2.95 -7.32 -16.63
CA ALA A 333 -2.94 -5.98 -16.02
C ALA A 333 -1.64 -5.22 -16.30
N TYR A 334 -0.48 -5.88 -16.20
CA TYR A 334 0.81 -5.29 -16.57
C TYR A 334 0.90 -4.91 -18.06
N ARG A 335 0.41 -5.79 -18.94
CA ARG A 335 0.38 -5.54 -20.39
C ARG A 335 -0.50 -4.32 -20.73
N MET A 336 -1.65 -4.17 -20.07
CA MET A 336 -2.51 -2.99 -20.23
C MET A 336 -1.85 -1.69 -19.74
N LEU A 337 -0.89 -1.79 -18.81
CA LEU A 337 -0.09 -0.66 -18.33
C LEU A 337 1.20 -0.44 -19.13
N ASN A 338 1.41 -1.18 -20.23
CA ASN A 338 2.64 -1.17 -21.01
C ASN A 338 3.90 -1.43 -20.15
N GLN A 339 3.82 -2.42 -19.24
CA GLN A 339 4.92 -2.81 -18.37
C GLN A 339 5.25 -4.29 -18.50
N TYR A 340 6.52 -4.64 -18.30
CA TYR A 340 6.92 -6.02 -18.09
C TYR A 340 6.33 -6.57 -16.80
N VAL A 341 6.02 -7.85 -16.79
CA VAL A 341 5.73 -8.59 -15.55
C VAL A 341 7.07 -8.94 -14.90
N PRO A 342 7.36 -8.42 -13.70
CA PRO A 342 8.59 -8.74 -12.97
C PRO A 342 8.72 -10.26 -12.71
N GLY A 343 9.95 -10.77 -12.69
CA GLY A 343 10.19 -12.20 -12.44
C GLY A 343 9.64 -12.71 -11.11
N ASP A 344 9.66 -11.89 -10.05
CA ASP A 344 9.12 -12.25 -8.73
C ASP A 344 7.59 -12.36 -8.71
N VAL A 345 6.89 -11.60 -9.55
CA VAL A 345 5.44 -11.76 -9.75
C VAL A 345 5.14 -13.10 -10.41
N TRP A 346 5.91 -13.51 -11.42
CA TRP A 346 5.79 -14.86 -12.00
C TRP A 346 6.06 -15.96 -10.97
N GLN A 347 7.12 -15.82 -10.15
CA GLN A 347 7.38 -16.78 -9.08
C GLN A 347 6.20 -16.89 -8.10
N THR A 348 5.53 -15.77 -7.77
CA THR A 348 4.33 -15.76 -6.93
C THR A 348 3.17 -16.53 -7.58
N LEU A 349 2.95 -16.33 -8.89
CA LEU A 349 1.92 -17.05 -9.65
C LEU A 349 2.20 -18.55 -9.74
N PHE A 350 3.46 -18.92 -9.96
CA PHE A 350 3.91 -20.31 -9.98
C PHE A 350 3.70 -21.01 -8.64
N GLN A 351 4.00 -20.34 -7.52
CA GLN A 351 3.73 -20.89 -6.19
C GLN A 351 2.22 -21.08 -5.94
N ALA A 352 1.38 -20.11 -6.34
CA ALA A 352 -0.07 -20.25 -6.23
C ALA A 352 -0.60 -21.42 -7.08
N TYR A 353 -0.12 -21.56 -8.32
CA TYR A 353 -0.43 -22.70 -9.19
C TYR A 353 -0.04 -24.03 -8.54
N ALA A 354 1.19 -24.14 -8.02
CA ALA A 354 1.67 -25.36 -7.37
C ALA A 354 0.76 -25.79 -6.21
N ARG A 355 0.37 -24.85 -5.36
CA ARG A 355 -0.52 -25.09 -4.21
C ARG A 355 -1.92 -25.53 -4.64
N LEU A 356 -2.50 -24.85 -5.64
CA LEU A 356 -3.79 -25.25 -6.20
C LEU A 356 -3.74 -26.63 -6.83
N ASN A 357 -2.64 -26.98 -7.51
CA ASN A 357 -2.47 -28.30 -8.13
C ASN A 357 -2.41 -29.41 -7.09
N VAL A 358 -1.71 -29.19 -5.97
CA VAL A 358 -1.72 -30.12 -4.83
C VAL A 358 -3.13 -30.22 -4.24
N TYR A 359 -3.81 -29.09 -4.01
CA TYR A 359 -5.15 -29.08 -3.43
C TYR A 359 -6.19 -29.79 -4.32
N ARG A 360 -6.08 -29.67 -5.65
CA ARG A 360 -6.95 -30.36 -6.60
C ARG A 360 -6.98 -31.88 -6.39
N GLN A 361 -5.89 -32.46 -5.88
CA GLN A 361 -5.79 -33.90 -5.62
C GLN A 361 -6.45 -34.33 -4.31
N VAL A 362 -6.81 -33.38 -3.44
CA VAL A 362 -7.49 -33.65 -2.17
C VAL A 362 -8.96 -33.95 -2.43
N ALA A 363 -9.48 -35.03 -1.85
CA ALA A 363 -10.89 -35.43 -1.99
C ALA A 363 -11.86 -34.35 -1.48
N ASP A 364 -13.03 -34.26 -2.10
CA ASP A 364 -14.09 -33.31 -1.73
C ASP A 364 -14.58 -33.60 -0.30
N GLY A 365 -14.63 -32.55 0.52
CA GLY A 365 -15.14 -32.59 1.88
C GLY A 365 -16.57 -32.05 2.01
N THR A 366 -17.08 -32.06 3.23
CA THR A 366 -18.34 -31.39 3.61
C THR A 366 -18.13 -30.02 4.26
N ARG A 367 -16.90 -29.74 4.72
CA ARG A 367 -16.50 -28.49 5.39
C ARG A 367 -15.84 -27.55 4.38
N GLN A 368 -16.20 -26.27 4.43
CA GLN A 368 -15.53 -25.23 3.64
C GLN A 368 -14.04 -25.11 4.00
N ARG A 369 -13.22 -25.05 2.96
CA ARG A 369 -11.77 -24.90 3.01
C ARG A 369 -11.38 -23.46 2.77
N SER A 370 -10.66 -22.91 3.74
CA SER A 370 -10.14 -21.54 3.75
C SER A 370 -8.91 -21.36 2.85
N HIS A 371 -8.48 -20.11 2.61
CA HIS A 371 -7.22 -19.80 1.91
C HIS A 371 -6.02 -20.51 2.51
N ARG A 372 -5.95 -20.62 3.85
CA ARG A 372 -4.86 -21.30 4.56
C ARG A 372 -4.78 -22.78 4.19
N GLU A 373 -5.92 -23.46 4.10
CA GLU A 373 -5.97 -24.90 3.81
C GLU A 373 -5.60 -25.20 2.35
N VAL A 374 -5.81 -24.24 1.45
CA VAL A 374 -5.53 -24.39 0.01
C VAL A 374 -4.12 -23.93 -0.36
N PHE A 375 -3.74 -22.73 0.06
CA PHE A 375 -2.47 -22.09 -0.31
C PHE A 375 -1.37 -22.26 0.75
N GLY A 376 -1.72 -22.72 1.96
CA GLY A 376 -0.79 -22.89 3.07
C GLY A 376 -0.65 -21.63 3.93
N ARG A 377 0.53 -21.46 4.54
CA ARG A 377 0.81 -20.34 5.46
C ARG A 377 0.88 -18.96 4.79
N ARG A 378 0.97 -18.91 3.47
CA ARG A 378 1.11 -17.69 2.69
C ARG A 378 0.10 -17.65 1.57
N PHE A 379 -0.71 -16.59 1.52
CA PHE A 379 -1.70 -16.43 0.46
C PHE A 379 -2.11 -14.97 0.29
N THR A 380 -2.56 -14.64 -0.91
CA THR A 380 -3.20 -13.37 -1.21
C THR A 380 -4.71 -13.57 -1.28
N ALA A 381 -5.45 -12.75 -0.56
CA ALA A 381 -6.90 -12.71 -0.58
C ALA A 381 -7.38 -11.43 -1.28
N PHE A 382 -8.45 -11.56 -2.07
CA PHE A 382 -9.12 -10.45 -2.72
C PHE A 382 -10.56 -10.35 -2.19
N GLU A 383 -10.91 -9.20 -1.63
CA GLU A 383 -12.23 -8.93 -1.07
C GLU A 383 -12.94 -7.83 -1.86
N PRO A 384 -14.26 -7.92 -2.08
CA PRO A 384 -15.02 -6.88 -2.76
C PRO A 384 -14.94 -5.56 -1.98
N LYS A 385 -14.71 -4.45 -2.68
CA LYS A 385 -14.81 -3.13 -2.06
C LYS A 385 -16.28 -2.82 -1.75
N PRO A 386 -16.60 -2.21 -0.60
CA PRO A 386 -17.96 -1.75 -0.29
C PRO A 386 -18.54 -0.79 -1.33
N THR A 387 -17.69 -0.07 -2.05
CA THR A 387 -18.03 0.83 -3.17
C THR A 387 -18.49 0.10 -4.44
N GLY A 388 -18.32 -1.22 -4.52
CA GLY A 388 -18.82 -2.07 -5.60
C GLY A 388 -18.04 -1.97 -6.93
N ASP A 389 -16.98 -1.17 -6.97
CA ASP A 389 -16.26 -0.83 -8.21
C ASP A 389 -14.97 -1.65 -8.42
N GLY A 390 -14.62 -2.51 -7.48
CA GLY A 390 -13.43 -3.34 -7.55
C GLY A 390 -13.22 -4.20 -6.32
N ARG A 391 -11.98 -4.68 -6.15
CA ARG A 391 -11.55 -5.51 -5.02
C ARG A 391 -10.35 -4.87 -4.31
N THR A 392 -10.23 -5.16 -3.02
CA THR A 392 -9.04 -4.86 -2.22
C THR A 392 -8.28 -6.15 -2.00
N ALA A 393 -6.97 -6.12 -2.20
CA ALA A 393 -6.11 -7.27 -1.98
C ALA A 393 -5.27 -7.10 -0.71
N TYR A 394 -5.00 -8.21 -0.04
CA TYR A 394 -3.99 -8.28 1.01
C TYR A 394 -3.33 -9.66 1.02
N THR A 395 -2.05 -9.70 1.40
CA THR A 395 -1.28 -10.94 1.54
C THR A 395 -1.09 -11.26 3.01
N VAL A 396 -1.46 -12.48 3.41
CA VAL A 396 -1.28 -12.99 4.78
C VAL A 396 -0.09 -13.94 4.79
N VAL A 397 0.77 -13.79 5.81
CA VAL A 397 1.81 -14.74 6.17
C VAL A 397 1.61 -15.14 7.62
N LEU A 398 1.24 -16.39 7.83
CA LEU A 398 1.04 -16.97 9.14
C LEU A 398 2.38 -17.42 9.74
N PRO A 399 2.55 -17.31 11.08
CA PRO A 399 3.77 -17.73 11.73
C PRO A 399 3.99 -19.24 11.61
N ASP A 400 5.25 -19.66 11.67
CA ASP A 400 5.60 -21.08 11.65
C ASP A 400 4.91 -21.82 12.80
N GLY A 401 4.21 -22.91 12.47
CA GLY A 401 3.43 -23.67 13.45
C GLY A 401 2.16 -22.96 13.95
N TYR A 402 1.58 -22.03 13.18
CA TYR A 402 0.34 -21.32 13.54
C TYR A 402 -0.79 -22.26 14.02
N ASP A 403 -1.32 -21.95 15.20
CA ASP A 403 -2.36 -22.70 15.93
C ASP A 403 -3.50 -21.76 16.33
N GLU A 404 -4.72 -22.03 15.86
CA GLU A 404 -5.89 -21.17 16.10
C GLU A 404 -6.30 -21.09 17.58
N SER A 405 -5.81 -22.00 18.43
CA SER A 405 -6.02 -21.93 19.89
C SER A 405 -5.11 -20.93 20.61
N ARG A 406 -4.05 -20.45 19.95
CA ARG A 406 -3.07 -19.48 20.48
C ARG A 406 -3.34 -18.09 19.92
N GLN A 407 -3.01 -17.06 20.70
CA GLN A 407 -3.12 -15.66 20.28
C GLN A 407 -1.77 -15.10 19.84
N TYR A 408 -1.71 -14.53 18.63
CA TYR A 408 -0.48 -14.04 18.02
C TYR A 408 -0.48 -12.52 17.89
N PRO A 409 0.70 -11.87 17.93
CA PRO A 409 0.85 -10.53 17.37
C PRO A 409 0.42 -10.49 15.90
N VAL A 410 -0.05 -9.33 15.46
CA VAL A 410 -0.27 -9.07 14.03
C VAL A 410 0.41 -7.78 13.61
N VAL A 411 1.08 -7.80 12.45
CA VAL A 411 1.73 -6.63 11.87
C VAL A 411 1.15 -6.36 10.48
N PHE A 412 0.49 -5.21 10.35
CA PHE A 412 -0.01 -4.73 9.07
C PHE A 412 1.09 -3.95 8.33
N TYR A 413 1.30 -4.23 7.05
CA TYR A 413 2.26 -3.51 6.21
C TYR A 413 1.52 -2.68 5.17
N PHE A 414 1.66 -1.36 5.25
CA PHE A 414 1.25 -0.45 4.19
C PHE A 414 2.43 -0.21 3.24
N SER A 415 2.28 -0.73 2.03
CA SER A 415 3.29 -0.68 0.97
C SER A 415 3.37 0.71 0.31
N ASP A 416 4.33 0.92 -0.59
CA ASP A 416 4.47 2.16 -1.33
C ASP A 416 3.45 2.34 -2.47
N ALA A 417 3.62 3.38 -3.27
CA ALA A 417 2.74 3.71 -4.37
C ALA A 417 2.85 2.76 -5.58
N GLN A 418 3.88 1.93 -5.65
CA GLN A 418 4.13 1.02 -6.77
C GLN A 418 3.44 -0.33 -6.55
N VAL A 419 3.26 -0.76 -5.30
CA VAL A 419 2.44 -1.94 -4.90
C VAL A 419 0.93 -1.62 -4.90
N ARG A 420 0.50 -0.66 -5.74
CA ARG A 420 -0.90 -0.26 -5.81
C ARG A 420 -1.79 -1.24 -6.57
N SER A 421 -1.20 -2.09 -7.40
CA SER A 421 -1.97 -2.89 -8.36
C SER A 421 -1.75 -4.39 -8.22
N TYR A 422 -0.78 -4.84 -7.45
CA TYR A 422 -0.45 -6.26 -7.33
C TYR A 422 0.29 -6.59 -6.02
N PRO A 423 0.14 -7.83 -5.50
CA PRO A 423 0.92 -8.32 -4.38
C PRO A 423 2.41 -8.36 -4.73
N THR A 424 3.25 -7.82 -3.84
CA THR A 424 4.71 -8.03 -3.89
C THR A 424 5.17 -8.52 -2.55
N GLU A 425 6.17 -9.38 -2.51
CA GLU A 425 6.67 -9.90 -1.26
C GLU A 425 7.40 -8.83 -0.44
N LEU A 426 7.31 -8.88 0.90
CA LEU A 426 8.23 -8.11 1.74
C LEU A 426 9.67 -8.59 1.48
N PRO A 427 10.68 -7.69 1.46
CA PRO A 427 12.03 -8.02 0.98
C PRO A 427 12.65 -9.26 1.64
N TRP A 428 12.52 -9.39 2.96
CA TRP A 428 13.10 -10.49 3.73
C TRP A 428 12.28 -11.78 3.68
N LEU A 429 10.96 -11.70 3.50
CA LEU A 429 10.06 -12.87 3.42
C LEU A 429 10.23 -13.70 2.13
N ARG A 430 10.98 -13.18 1.15
CA ARG A 430 11.40 -13.96 -0.03
C ARG A 430 12.28 -15.16 0.36
N HIS A 431 12.98 -15.04 1.48
CA HIS A 431 14.03 -15.97 1.89
C HIS A 431 13.84 -16.51 3.32
N ASP A 432 13.00 -15.86 4.12
CA ASP A 432 12.77 -16.18 5.51
C ASP A 432 11.33 -16.56 5.82
N SER A 433 11.17 -17.30 6.92
CA SER A 433 9.94 -17.36 7.70
C SER A 433 10.09 -16.64 9.04
N THR A 434 8.98 -16.51 9.76
CA THR A 434 8.91 -16.00 11.13
C THR A 434 7.91 -16.83 11.91
N ASP A 435 8.15 -17.02 13.20
CA ASP A 435 7.24 -17.61 14.18
C ASP A 435 6.65 -16.55 15.15
N GLU A 436 7.06 -15.28 15.00
CA GLU A 436 6.80 -14.22 15.97
C GLU A 436 5.41 -13.58 15.82
N ALA A 437 4.92 -13.43 14.58
CA ALA A 437 3.72 -12.67 14.28
C ALA A 437 3.01 -13.15 13.01
N ILE A 438 1.71 -12.86 12.93
CA ILE A 438 0.96 -12.85 11.67
C ILE A 438 1.31 -11.56 10.93
N LEU A 439 1.74 -11.68 9.67
CA LEU A 439 2.05 -10.52 8.84
C LEU A 439 0.96 -10.35 7.80
N VAL A 440 0.47 -9.11 7.65
CA VAL A 440 -0.61 -8.79 6.71
C VAL A 440 -0.17 -7.61 5.86
N GLN A 441 0.18 -7.86 4.61
CA GLN A 441 0.55 -6.81 3.68
C GLN A 441 -0.67 -6.33 2.92
N MET A 442 -0.90 -5.03 2.97
CA MET A 442 -2.04 -4.41 2.34
C MET A 442 -1.64 -3.84 0.97
N ILE A 443 -2.42 -4.14 -0.05
CA ILE A 443 -2.12 -3.82 -1.45
C ILE A 443 -3.10 -2.74 -1.92
N GLY A 444 -2.65 -1.79 -2.73
CA GLY A 444 -3.57 -0.77 -3.28
C GLY A 444 -3.92 0.38 -2.36
N ILE A 445 -3.47 0.38 -1.10
CA ILE A 445 -3.79 1.45 -0.14
C ILE A 445 -2.91 2.67 -0.38
N GLY A 446 -3.54 3.82 -0.64
CA GLY A 446 -2.86 5.08 -0.91
C GLY A 446 -2.39 5.82 0.35
N GLY A 447 -1.23 6.47 0.26
CA GLY A 447 -0.81 7.48 1.24
C GLY A 447 -1.45 8.87 1.08
N ARG A 448 -2.49 8.99 0.24
CA ARG A 448 -3.17 10.27 -0.04
C ARG A 448 -4.36 10.47 0.89
N LEU A 449 -4.81 11.72 1.02
CA LEU A 449 -5.96 12.03 1.85
C LEU A 449 -7.23 11.56 1.14
N ASN A 450 -7.75 10.39 1.49
CA ASN A 450 -9.01 9.87 0.95
C ASN A 450 -9.80 9.18 2.07
N PHE A 451 -10.93 9.76 2.47
CA PHE A 451 -11.71 9.25 3.58
C PHE A 451 -12.38 7.90 3.26
N VAL A 452 -12.81 7.66 2.00
CA VAL A 452 -13.42 6.38 1.59
C VAL A 452 -12.42 5.25 1.74
N ASP A 453 -11.18 5.48 1.32
CA ASP A 453 -10.08 4.54 1.51
C ASP A 453 -9.75 4.34 3.00
N ASP A 454 -9.75 5.38 3.84
CA ASP A 454 -9.54 5.22 5.28
C ASP A 454 -10.63 4.38 5.96
N VAL A 455 -11.90 4.61 5.61
CA VAL A 455 -13.02 3.83 6.17
C VAL A 455 -12.92 2.36 5.73
N ASN A 456 -12.67 2.11 4.44
CA ASN A 456 -12.52 0.75 3.93
C ASN A 456 -11.34 0.01 4.55
N VAL A 457 -10.20 0.70 4.74
CA VAL A 457 -9.05 0.13 5.42
C VAL A 457 -9.36 -0.17 6.88
N SER A 458 -10.00 0.76 7.60
CA SER A 458 -10.39 0.54 8.99
C SER A 458 -11.32 -0.67 9.15
N ARG A 459 -12.33 -0.81 8.28
CA ARG A 459 -13.22 -1.99 8.24
C ARG A 459 -12.42 -3.28 7.99
N LEU A 460 -11.52 -3.26 7.01
CA LEU A 460 -10.72 -4.42 6.65
C LEU A 460 -9.75 -4.83 7.77
N LEU A 461 -9.10 -3.87 8.44
CA LEU A 461 -8.24 -4.16 9.60
C LEU A 461 -9.02 -4.88 10.69
N VAL A 462 -10.20 -4.36 11.07
CA VAL A 462 -11.07 -4.98 12.08
C VAL A 462 -11.52 -6.38 11.65
N ALA A 463 -11.97 -6.54 10.40
CA ALA A 463 -12.39 -7.84 9.87
C ALA A 463 -11.27 -8.88 9.90
N ILE A 464 -10.02 -8.47 9.61
CA ILE A 464 -8.85 -9.35 9.68
C ILE A 464 -8.54 -9.72 11.14
N LEU A 465 -8.62 -8.77 12.07
CA LEU A 465 -8.44 -9.03 13.50
C LEU A 465 -9.48 -10.00 14.07
N ASP A 466 -10.70 -10.02 13.51
CA ASP A 466 -11.75 -10.97 13.90
C ASP A 466 -11.60 -12.35 13.23
N ARG A 467 -10.93 -12.41 12.07
CA ARG A 467 -10.75 -13.65 11.30
C ARG A 467 -9.62 -14.53 11.83
N TYR A 468 -8.57 -13.94 12.41
CA TYR A 468 -7.40 -14.68 12.88
C TYR A 468 -7.27 -14.65 14.40
N ALA A 469 -6.51 -15.58 14.96
CA ALA A 469 -6.28 -15.67 16.40
C ALA A 469 -5.26 -14.60 16.84
N VAL A 470 -5.73 -13.37 16.99
CA VAL A 470 -4.90 -12.18 17.25
C VAL A 470 -4.99 -11.71 18.70
N ASP A 471 -3.82 -11.53 19.32
CA ASP A 471 -3.69 -10.77 20.55
C ASP A 471 -3.92 -9.27 20.27
N ARG A 472 -5.14 -8.78 20.58
CA ARG A 472 -5.54 -7.38 20.38
C ARG A 472 -4.71 -6.36 21.19
N SER A 473 -3.85 -6.78 22.12
CA SER A 473 -2.87 -5.91 22.79
C SER A 473 -1.54 -5.79 22.04
N ARG A 474 -1.36 -6.56 20.97
CA ARG A 474 -0.15 -6.68 20.12
C ARG A 474 -0.50 -6.57 18.64
N VAL A 475 -1.17 -5.46 18.28
CA VAL A 475 -1.47 -5.08 16.90
C VAL A 475 -0.50 -3.98 16.48
N TYR A 476 0.18 -4.13 15.34
CA TYR A 476 1.19 -3.18 14.89
C TYR A 476 0.97 -2.81 13.43
N VAL A 477 1.58 -1.70 13.01
CA VAL A 477 1.61 -1.29 11.61
C VAL A 477 2.98 -0.78 11.20
N ILE A 478 3.44 -1.19 10.01
CA ILE A 478 4.64 -0.69 9.36
C ILE A 478 4.22 -0.01 8.06
N GLY A 479 4.65 1.24 7.86
CA GLY A 479 4.42 1.97 6.62
C GLY A 479 5.72 2.31 5.91
N PHE A 480 5.82 2.00 4.62
CA PHE A 480 6.96 2.37 3.77
C PHE A 480 6.54 3.44 2.74
N CYS A 481 7.34 4.50 2.57
CA CYS A 481 7.08 5.58 1.62
C CYS A 481 5.66 6.16 1.78
N THR A 482 4.76 5.99 0.79
CA THR A 482 3.38 6.44 0.88
C THR A 482 2.55 5.65 1.89
N GLY A 483 2.95 4.44 2.25
CA GLY A 483 2.33 3.68 3.33
C GLY A 483 2.57 4.28 4.72
N ALA A 484 3.66 5.03 4.93
CA ALA A 484 3.93 5.69 6.21
C ALA A 484 2.92 6.80 6.57
N PRO A 485 2.58 7.76 5.69
CA PRO A 485 1.48 8.69 5.93
C PRO A 485 0.17 7.98 6.29
N LYS A 486 -0.15 6.86 5.62
CA LYS A 486 -1.35 6.07 5.92
C LYS A 486 -1.27 5.44 7.31
N ALA A 487 -0.13 4.86 7.68
CA ALA A 487 0.09 4.26 9.00
C ALA A 487 -0.11 5.29 10.12
N TYR A 488 0.48 6.49 9.99
CA TYR A 488 0.26 7.57 10.94
C TYR A 488 -1.20 8.01 10.97
N ARG A 489 -1.83 8.21 9.81
CA ARG A 489 -3.22 8.68 9.74
C ARG A 489 -4.19 7.71 10.41
N ILE A 490 -4.14 6.43 10.05
CA ILE A 490 -4.99 5.39 10.65
C ILE A 490 -4.67 5.24 12.13
N GLY A 491 -3.40 5.36 12.53
CA GLY A 491 -3.01 5.40 13.94
C GLY A 491 -3.65 6.55 14.71
N CYS A 492 -3.63 7.77 14.18
CA CYS A 492 -4.25 8.94 14.81
C CYS A 492 -5.79 8.85 14.85
N GLN A 493 -6.39 8.19 13.85
CA GLN A 493 -7.84 7.95 13.74
C GLN A 493 -8.33 6.81 14.66
N LEU A 494 -7.48 5.81 14.92
CA LEU A 494 -7.77 4.64 15.76
C LEU A 494 -6.68 4.48 16.85
N PRO A 495 -6.57 5.43 17.79
CA PRO A 495 -5.44 5.51 18.74
C PRO A 495 -5.37 4.38 19.77
N ASP A 496 -6.44 3.60 19.93
CA ASP A 496 -6.51 2.43 20.78
C ASP A 496 -6.35 1.10 20.02
N LEU A 497 -6.06 1.14 18.72
CA LEU A 497 -5.84 -0.05 17.91
C LEU A 497 -4.41 -0.59 18.09
N PHE A 498 -3.41 0.23 17.79
CA PHE A 498 -2.01 -0.22 17.65
C PHE A 498 -1.20 -0.10 18.94
N ALA A 499 -0.46 -1.16 19.26
CA ALA A 499 0.60 -1.17 20.26
C ALA A 499 1.84 -0.42 19.77
N GLY A 500 2.14 -0.49 18.47
CA GLY A 500 3.26 0.21 17.87
C GLY A 500 3.12 0.48 16.37
N ILE A 501 3.81 1.54 15.91
CA ILE A 501 3.87 1.99 14.53
C ILE A 501 5.34 2.11 14.12
N ALA A 502 5.74 1.52 13.00
CA ALA A 502 7.03 1.81 12.38
C ALA A 502 6.86 2.54 11.04
N SER A 503 7.70 3.54 10.79
CA SER A 503 7.71 4.32 9.56
C SER A 503 9.07 4.24 8.87
N ILE A 504 9.11 3.55 7.74
CA ILE A 504 10.29 3.41 6.87
C ILE A 504 10.23 4.50 5.80
N VAL A 505 11.10 5.52 5.93
CA VAL A 505 11.21 6.65 4.98
C VAL A 505 9.89 7.20 4.44
N GLY A 506 9.06 7.67 5.37
CA GLY A 506 7.92 8.51 5.06
C GLY A 506 7.52 9.36 6.25
N ASP A 507 6.63 10.32 6.00
CA ASP A 507 6.30 11.36 6.96
C ASP A 507 4.78 11.50 7.13
N MET A 508 4.35 12.11 8.23
CA MET A 508 2.93 12.46 8.38
C MET A 508 2.61 13.68 7.51
N ARG A 509 1.49 13.64 6.78
CA ARG A 509 1.03 14.76 5.95
C ARG A 509 0.30 15.80 6.79
N LEU A 510 1.06 16.72 7.37
CA LEU A 510 0.53 17.90 8.05
C LEU A 510 0.37 19.06 7.07
N SER A 511 -0.68 19.88 7.28
CA SER A 511 -0.80 21.18 6.63
C SER A 511 0.43 22.04 6.97
N ILE A 512 1.00 22.70 5.95
CA ILE A 512 2.16 23.58 6.14
C ILE A 512 1.75 24.91 6.78
N ASN A 513 0.55 25.39 6.47
CA ASN A 513 0.06 26.68 6.95
C ASN A 513 -0.54 26.61 8.37
N ASP A 514 -1.04 25.43 8.74
CA ASP A 514 -1.70 25.21 10.03
C ASP A 514 -1.54 23.74 10.46
N PRO A 515 -0.34 23.34 10.93
CA PRO A 515 -0.05 21.95 11.26
C PRO A 515 -0.88 21.46 12.45
N GLU A 516 -1.63 20.38 12.22
CA GLU A 516 -2.56 19.77 13.18
C GLU A 516 -1.85 18.90 14.23
N TYR A 517 -0.93 19.51 14.98
CA TYR A 517 -0.10 18.75 15.93
C TYR A 517 -0.89 18.14 17.11
N GLU A 518 -2.09 18.62 17.42
CA GLU A 518 -2.91 18.03 18.50
C GLU A 518 -3.35 16.60 18.18
N GLN A 519 -3.55 16.26 16.91
CA GLN A 519 -3.91 14.89 16.51
C GLN A 519 -2.79 13.88 16.78
N ILE A 520 -1.56 14.36 16.84
CA ILE A 520 -0.39 13.54 17.15
C ILE A 520 -0.42 13.07 18.59
N ASP A 521 -1.01 13.86 19.48
CA ASP A 521 -1.17 13.50 20.87
C ASP A 521 -2.10 12.28 21.05
N ASN A 522 -2.93 11.94 20.05
CA ASN A 522 -3.72 10.70 20.02
C ASN A 522 -2.81 9.46 20.09
N LEU A 523 -1.58 9.55 19.56
CA LEU A 523 -0.58 8.47 19.58
C LEU A 523 0.30 8.46 20.85
N SER A 524 -0.04 9.24 21.88
CA SER A 524 0.79 9.37 23.10
C SER A 524 1.06 8.06 23.84
N HIS A 525 0.23 7.04 23.65
CA HIS A 525 0.39 5.70 24.26
C HIS A 525 0.97 4.65 23.33
N THR A 526 1.14 4.95 22.06
CA THR A 526 1.61 4.03 21.02
C THR A 526 3.13 4.11 20.89
N GLY A 527 3.82 2.96 20.81
CA GLY A 527 5.25 2.94 20.47
C GLY A 527 5.47 3.39 19.03
N VAL A 528 6.41 4.29 18.76
CA VAL A 528 6.63 4.78 17.39
C VAL A 528 8.10 4.67 17.00
N ILE A 529 8.39 3.93 15.93
CA ILE A 529 9.72 3.82 15.33
C ILE A 529 9.77 4.65 14.05
N GLY A 530 10.60 5.69 14.03
CA GLY A 530 10.80 6.55 12.87
C GLY A 530 12.17 6.31 12.23
N LEU A 531 12.20 5.63 11.07
CA LEU A 531 13.41 5.55 10.25
C LEU A 531 13.43 6.73 9.27
N ILE A 532 14.51 7.50 9.29
CA ILE A 532 14.62 8.81 8.64
C ILE A 532 15.87 8.80 7.78
N SER A 533 15.78 9.29 6.54
CA SER A 533 16.96 9.49 5.69
C SER A 533 17.40 10.95 5.71
N THR A 534 18.71 11.20 5.79
CA THR A 534 19.28 12.55 5.59
C THR A 534 19.24 12.99 4.14
N GLU A 535 19.15 12.04 3.21
CA GLU A 535 19.20 12.24 1.75
C GLU A 535 17.80 12.13 1.13
N HIS A 536 16.74 12.16 1.94
CA HIS A 536 15.38 12.00 1.44
C HIS A 536 14.84 13.26 0.76
N TRP A 537 14.54 13.12 -0.53
CA TRP A 537 13.92 14.14 -1.35
C TRP A 537 12.38 14.22 -1.29
N PHE A 538 11.65 13.12 -1.03
CA PHE A 538 10.17 13.19 -0.96
C PHE A 538 9.60 13.72 0.36
N TYR A 539 10.38 13.66 1.45
CA TYR A 539 9.87 13.86 2.81
C TYR A 539 10.82 14.75 3.60
N ASN A 540 10.25 15.69 4.36
CA ASN A 540 11.03 16.61 5.16
C ASN A 540 11.42 15.95 6.49
N SER A 541 12.68 15.50 6.59
CA SER A 541 13.22 14.83 7.76
C SER A 541 13.18 15.69 9.03
N ALA A 542 13.35 17.01 8.93
CA ALA A 542 13.26 17.92 10.07
C ALA A 542 11.82 18.01 10.62
N ARG A 543 10.82 18.02 9.74
CA ARG A 543 9.40 17.99 10.14
C ARG A 543 9.05 16.69 10.85
N LYS A 544 9.52 15.55 10.34
CA LYS A 544 9.35 14.24 10.98
C LYS A 544 9.94 14.21 12.39
N LEU A 545 11.20 14.64 12.54
CA LEU A 545 11.86 14.75 13.84
C LEU A 545 11.09 15.66 14.81
N ASN A 546 10.53 16.78 14.33
CA ASN A 546 9.77 17.70 15.16
C ASN A 546 8.55 17.02 15.79
N PHE A 547 7.70 16.34 15.01
CA PHE A 547 6.55 15.71 15.63
C PHE A 547 6.87 14.44 16.41
N LEU A 548 7.89 13.67 16.03
CA LEU A 548 8.26 12.47 16.78
C LEU A 548 8.62 12.83 18.23
N LYS A 549 9.20 14.02 18.47
CA LYS A 549 9.46 14.54 19.83
C LYS A 549 8.20 14.76 20.67
N ARG A 550 7.02 14.89 20.05
CA ARG A 550 5.74 15.04 20.77
C ARG A 550 5.22 13.71 21.32
N MET A 551 5.68 12.58 20.78
CA MET A 551 5.26 11.25 21.17
C MET A 551 6.22 10.69 22.23
N PRO A 552 5.79 10.48 23.49
CA PRO A 552 6.70 10.09 24.58
C PRO A 552 7.41 8.75 24.37
N LYS A 553 6.81 7.84 23.57
CA LYS A 553 7.33 6.51 23.27
C LYS A 553 8.00 6.41 21.89
N ALA A 554 8.23 7.54 21.22
CA ALA A 554 8.88 7.52 19.91
C ALA A 554 10.39 7.31 20.03
N ARG A 555 10.93 6.51 19.12
CA ARG A 555 12.36 6.35 18.84
C ARG A 555 12.60 6.63 17.37
N SER A 556 13.70 7.28 17.05
CA SER A 556 14.04 7.62 15.67
C SER A 556 15.49 7.34 15.36
N TRP A 557 15.74 6.82 14.17
CA TRP A 557 17.07 6.62 13.61
C TRP A 557 17.21 7.49 12.36
N MET A 558 18.29 8.24 12.30
CA MET A 558 18.64 9.06 11.14
C MET A 558 19.76 8.34 10.39
N CYS A 559 19.43 7.76 9.24
CA CYS A 559 20.34 6.96 8.44
C CYS A 559 20.89 7.80 7.28
N GLN A 560 22.18 7.62 6.99
CA GLN A 560 22.89 8.24 5.89
C GLN A 560 23.26 7.19 4.85
N GLY A 561 23.50 7.60 3.61
CA GLY A 561 24.00 6.68 2.60
C GLY A 561 23.05 5.54 2.26
N LEU A 562 21.73 5.72 2.38
CA LEU A 562 20.73 4.75 1.91
C LEU A 562 19.73 5.46 0.98
N MET A 563 19.51 4.92 -0.22
CA MET A 563 18.52 5.46 -1.15
C MET A 563 17.11 5.03 -0.77
N HIS A 564 16.10 5.72 -1.32
CA HIS A 564 14.69 5.46 -1.01
C HIS A 564 14.25 3.97 -1.08
N PRO A 565 14.46 3.22 -2.17
CA PRO A 565 14.08 1.81 -2.24
C PRO A 565 15.01 0.89 -1.41
N GLU A 566 16.28 1.27 -1.29
CA GLU A 566 17.30 0.55 -0.50
C GLU A 566 16.96 0.56 1.00
N PHE A 567 16.37 1.64 1.50
CA PHE A 567 15.85 1.71 2.87
C PHE A 567 14.88 0.58 3.19
N ASN A 568 13.97 0.28 2.28
CA ASN A 568 13.03 -0.84 2.47
C ASN A 568 13.75 -2.18 2.36
N ALA A 569 14.62 -2.34 1.37
CA ALA A 569 15.34 -3.59 1.15
C ALA A 569 16.25 -3.98 2.34
N VAL A 570 16.88 -3.00 2.98
CA VAL A 570 17.86 -3.23 4.06
C VAL A 570 17.21 -3.18 5.44
N LEU A 571 16.33 -2.21 5.71
CA LEU A 571 15.86 -1.94 7.08
C LEU A 571 14.45 -2.50 7.37
N ASN A 572 13.70 -2.93 6.36
CA ASN A 572 12.50 -3.74 6.59
C ASN A 572 12.97 -5.19 6.82
N SER A 573 13.15 -5.57 8.08
CA SER A 573 13.84 -6.80 8.46
C SER A 573 13.25 -7.45 9.71
N LYS A 574 13.76 -8.64 10.09
CA LYS A 574 13.37 -9.28 11.35
C LYS A 574 13.80 -8.46 12.56
N LYS A 575 14.91 -7.73 12.48
CA LYS A 575 15.34 -6.79 13.54
C LYS A 575 14.31 -5.69 13.75
N LEU A 576 13.83 -5.04 12.67
CA LEU A 576 12.78 -4.03 12.79
C LEU A 576 11.49 -4.61 13.36
N LEU A 577 11.10 -5.82 12.91
CA LEU A 577 9.96 -6.55 13.46
C LEU A 577 10.13 -6.75 14.98
N GLY A 578 11.24 -7.33 15.42
CA GLY A 578 11.55 -7.56 16.82
C GLY A 578 11.53 -6.27 17.67
N GLN A 579 12.14 -5.18 17.18
CA GLN A 579 12.10 -3.87 17.84
C GLN A 579 10.67 -3.34 18.02
N LEU A 580 9.80 -3.56 17.02
CA LEU A 580 8.42 -3.15 17.06
C LEU A 580 7.59 -4.01 18.04
N LEU A 581 7.81 -5.33 18.03
CA LEU A 581 7.08 -6.30 18.87
C LEU A 581 7.35 -6.16 20.38
N VAL A 582 8.44 -5.48 20.78
CA VAL A 582 8.71 -5.15 22.19
C VAL A 582 7.62 -4.26 22.79
N HIS A 583 6.95 -3.45 21.98
CA HIS A 583 5.87 -2.59 22.46
C HIS A 583 4.61 -3.41 22.76
N LYS A 584 3.98 -3.18 23.91
CA LYS A 584 2.66 -3.72 24.25
C LYS A 584 1.70 -2.55 24.48
N LYS A 585 0.48 -2.67 23.95
CA LYS A 585 -0.57 -1.67 24.19
C LYS A 585 -0.92 -1.65 25.67
N GLU A 586 -0.95 -0.45 26.26
CA GLU A 586 -1.53 -0.25 27.60
C GLU A 586 -3.05 -0.19 27.44
N PRO A 587 -3.81 -1.18 27.90
CA PRO A 587 -5.24 -1.25 27.62
C PRO A 587 -6.04 -0.18 28.37
N TYR A 588 -5.61 0.29 29.54
CA TYR A 588 -6.39 1.26 30.32
C TYR A 588 -5.49 2.40 30.81
N PRO A 589 -5.00 3.26 29.90
CA PRO A 589 -4.07 4.30 30.26
C PRO A 589 -4.71 5.31 31.22
N ALA A 590 -3.94 5.77 32.21
CA ALA A 590 -4.41 6.73 33.21
C ALA A 590 -4.74 8.11 32.63
N SER A 591 -4.31 8.41 31.40
CA SER A 591 -4.59 9.66 30.70
C SER A 591 -4.96 9.32 29.26
N VAL A 592 -5.97 9.95 28.69
CA VAL A 592 -6.38 9.78 27.30
C VAL A 592 -6.51 11.15 26.66
N LYS A 593 -5.87 11.32 25.51
CA LYS A 593 -6.02 12.51 24.66
C LYS A 593 -6.68 12.08 23.36
N LEU A 594 -7.68 12.84 22.94
CA LEU A 594 -8.40 12.63 21.69
C LEU A 594 -8.72 13.97 21.04
N SER A 595 -8.10 14.20 19.90
CA SER A 595 -8.41 15.28 18.96
C SER A 595 -8.83 14.63 17.64
N PRO A 596 -10.14 14.48 17.37
CA PRO A 596 -10.61 13.76 16.19
C PRO A 596 -10.36 14.57 14.90
N LEU A 597 -9.88 13.91 13.84
CA LEU A 597 -9.78 14.51 12.49
C LEU A 597 -11.16 14.74 11.87
N THR A 598 -12.07 13.81 12.15
CA THR A 598 -13.42 13.78 11.62
C THR A 598 -14.35 13.34 12.75
N PRO A 599 -15.62 13.76 12.76
CA PRO A 599 -16.58 13.36 13.79
C PRO A 599 -16.84 11.84 13.85
N SER A 600 -16.44 11.08 12.82
CA SER A 600 -16.61 9.63 12.74
C SER A 600 -15.50 8.80 13.39
N TYR A 601 -14.30 9.36 13.58
CA TYR A 601 -13.21 8.72 14.32
C TYR A 601 -13.15 9.32 15.73
N ASN A 602 -14.11 8.91 16.55
CA ASN A 602 -14.49 9.63 17.77
C ASN A 602 -14.16 8.90 19.06
N LYS A 603 -13.32 7.86 19.03
CA LYS A 603 -13.01 7.05 20.20
C LYS A 603 -11.51 6.89 20.42
N ALA A 604 -11.12 6.91 21.68
CA ALA A 604 -9.79 6.53 22.15
C ALA A 604 -9.91 5.83 23.50
N TYR A 605 -9.55 4.55 23.57
CA TYR A 605 -9.53 3.75 24.80
C TYR A 605 -10.92 3.81 25.49
N TRP A 606 -10.96 4.35 26.71
CA TRP A 606 -12.18 4.47 27.52
C TRP A 606 -12.96 5.78 27.30
N VAL A 607 -12.59 6.61 26.30
CA VAL A 607 -13.25 7.87 25.96
C VAL A 607 -13.84 7.81 24.55
N GLN A 608 -15.07 8.30 24.40
CA GLN A 608 -15.72 8.49 23.10
C GLN A 608 -16.39 9.86 23.02
N ILE A 609 -16.07 10.69 22.03
CA ILE A 609 -16.78 11.95 21.75
C ILE A 609 -18.07 11.60 21.01
N THR A 610 -19.22 11.91 21.61
CA THR A 610 -20.52 11.60 21.00
C THR A 610 -21.04 12.77 20.18
N GLU A 611 -20.64 14.01 20.47
CA GLU A 611 -21.08 15.18 19.71
C GLU A 611 -20.09 16.35 19.80
N ILE A 612 -19.75 16.91 18.65
CA ILE A 612 -18.97 18.14 18.50
C ILE A 612 -19.93 19.30 18.35
N ASP A 613 -19.68 20.38 19.09
CA ASP A 613 -20.52 21.59 19.10
C ASP A 613 -20.45 22.29 17.73
N ASP A 614 -19.26 22.76 17.34
CA ASP A 614 -19.01 23.45 16.07
C ASP A 614 -18.02 22.67 15.19
N LEU A 615 -18.48 22.05 14.10
CA LEU A 615 -17.65 21.30 13.17
C LEU A 615 -16.60 22.15 12.42
N HIS A 616 -16.73 23.48 12.42
CA HIS A 616 -15.75 24.39 11.82
C HIS A 616 -14.58 24.69 12.75
N LYS A 617 -14.67 24.30 14.02
CA LYS A 617 -13.62 24.48 15.01
C LYS A 617 -12.97 23.16 15.37
N ARG A 618 -11.71 23.22 15.78
CA ARG A 618 -11.02 22.05 16.33
C ARG A 618 -11.67 21.61 17.63
N SER A 619 -11.79 20.30 17.83
CA SER A 619 -12.25 19.71 19.07
C SER A 619 -11.13 18.89 19.70
N SER A 620 -11.08 18.91 21.03
CA SER A 620 -10.10 18.15 21.78
C SER A 620 -10.63 17.77 23.16
N LEU A 621 -10.30 16.57 23.60
CA LEU A 621 -10.62 16.05 24.92
C LEU A 621 -9.38 15.45 25.54
N HIS A 622 -9.06 15.89 26.76
CA HIS A 622 -8.03 15.29 27.60
C HIS A 622 -8.67 14.83 28.90
N ALA A 623 -8.72 13.52 29.12
CA ALA A 623 -9.19 12.91 30.34
C ALA A 623 -8.00 12.30 31.12
N GLN A 624 -7.92 12.52 32.42
CA GLN A 624 -6.79 12.09 33.23
C GLN A 624 -7.23 11.68 34.65
N ARG A 625 -6.85 10.48 35.06
CA ARG A 625 -6.91 10.02 36.45
C ARG A 625 -5.76 10.68 37.23
N ARG A 626 -6.09 11.47 38.25
CA ARG A 626 -5.11 12.13 39.14
C ARG A 626 -4.70 11.23 40.29
N ASP A 627 -5.68 10.59 40.90
CA ASP A 627 -5.58 9.61 41.99
C ASP A 627 -6.75 8.62 41.89
N ASP A 628 -6.90 7.71 42.85
CA ASP A 628 -7.99 6.73 42.87
C ASP A 628 -9.38 7.36 43.03
N GLY A 629 -9.47 8.57 43.59
CA GLY A 629 -10.70 9.29 43.87
C GLY A 629 -11.01 10.42 42.90
N THR A 630 -10.21 10.68 41.88
CA THR A 630 -10.30 11.91 41.07
C THR A 630 -10.03 11.67 39.58
N LEU A 631 -11.01 12.01 38.75
CA LEU A 631 -10.91 12.03 37.29
C LEU A 631 -11.13 13.46 36.79
N GLU A 632 -10.16 14.02 36.05
CA GLU A 632 -10.25 15.35 35.46
C GLU A 632 -10.36 15.26 33.94
N ILE A 633 -11.22 16.12 33.38
CA ILE A 633 -11.50 16.19 31.95
C ILE A 633 -11.46 17.65 31.52
N SER A 634 -10.64 17.91 30.51
CA SER A 634 -10.65 19.17 29.76
C SER A 634 -11.22 18.88 28.37
N ALA A 635 -12.29 19.57 28.00
CA ALA A 635 -12.99 19.41 26.73
C ALA A 635 -13.16 20.78 26.06
N SER A 636 -12.74 20.88 24.81
CA SER A 636 -12.88 22.08 23.97
C SER A 636 -13.70 21.75 22.74
N ASN A 637 -14.73 22.55 22.46
CA ASN A 637 -15.64 22.39 21.32
C ASN A 637 -16.32 21.00 21.27
N ILE A 638 -16.82 20.54 22.42
CA ILE A 638 -17.48 19.23 22.59
C ILE A 638 -18.81 19.46 23.30
N ALA A 639 -19.90 19.02 22.69
CA ALA A 639 -21.24 19.11 23.26
C ALA A 639 -21.58 17.89 24.11
N SER A 640 -21.12 16.70 23.72
CA SER A 640 -21.28 15.49 24.53
C SER A 640 -20.17 14.46 24.31
N PHE A 641 -19.90 13.67 25.35
CA PHE A 641 -18.96 12.56 25.30
C PHE A 641 -19.36 11.46 26.29
N ARG A 642 -18.79 10.27 26.09
CA ARG A 642 -19.00 9.06 26.87
C ARG A 642 -17.68 8.56 27.45
N LEU A 643 -17.75 8.09 28.70
CA LEU A 643 -16.69 7.36 29.36
C LEU A 643 -17.12 5.90 29.59
N LEU A 644 -16.24 4.95 29.27
CA LEU A 644 -16.38 3.53 29.57
C LEU A 644 -15.38 3.17 30.66
N LEU A 645 -15.81 3.17 31.92
CA LEU A 645 -14.91 3.06 33.08
C LEU A 645 -14.91 1.64 33.66
N PRO A 646 -13.83 0.86 33.48
CA PRO A 646 -13.58 -0.38 34.21
C PRO A 646 -12.89 -0.04 35.55
N ARG A 647 -13.65 -0.02 36.64
CA ARG A 647 -13.19 0.53 37.93
C ARG A 647 -11.96 -0.20 38.48
N GLY A 648 -11.90 -1.53 38.36
CA GLY A 648 -10.79 -2.33 38.87
C GLY A 648 -9.49 -2.08 38.10
N GLU A 649 -9.60 -2.06 36.78
CA GLU A 649 -8.51 -1.95 35.83
C GLU A 649 -7.92 -0.53 35.79
N LEU A 650 -8.78 0.50 35.89
CA LEU A 650 -8.37 1.89 36.10
C LEU A 650 -8.02 2.21 37.56
N GLN A 651 -8.18 1.26 38.48
CA GLN A 651 -7.96 1.38 39.93
C GLN A 651 -8.63 2.64 40.51
N LEU A 652 -9.93 2.78 40.27
CA LEU A 652 -10.76 3.86 40.78
C LEU A 652 -11.52 3.42 42.04
N ALA A 653 -11.71 4.37 42.96
CA ALA A 653 -12.56 4.18 44.12
C ALA A 653 -14.04 4.00 43.71
N PRO A 654 -14.89 3.35 44.53
CA PRO A 654 -16.32 3.23 44.28
C PRO A 654 -17.03 4.59 44.13
N ARG A 655 -16.48 5.64 44.73
CA ARG A 655 -16.94 7.01 44.59
C ARG A 655 -15.78 7.91 44.19
N ILE A 656 -15.94 8.64 43.10
CA ILE A 656 -14.93 9.56 42.59
C ILE A 656 -15.45 10.99 42.47
N ARG A 657 -14.54 11.95 42.43
CA ARG A 657 -14.75 13.33 41.99
C ARG A 657 -14.45 13.40 40.49
N LEU A 658 -15.47 13.71 39.69
CA LEU A 658 -15.32 13.95 38.26
C LEU A 658 -15.31 15.47 38.02
N GLY A 659 -14.17 16.00 37.57
CA GLY A 659 -14.04 17.40 37.16
C GLY A 659 -14.12 17.53 35.64
N VAL A 660 -15.08 18.29 35.10
CA VAL A 660 -15.16 18.60 33.66
C VAL A 660 -15.05 20.11 33.47
N ASN A 661 -13.99 20.58 32.82
CA ASN A 661 -13.67 22.01 32.64
C ASN A 661 -13.72 22.80 33.96
N GLY A 662 -13.23 22.21 35.05
CA GLY A 662 -13.22 22.81 36.39
C GLY A 662 -14.52 22.65 37.19
N VAL A 663 -15.61 22.16 36.60
CA VAL A 663 -16.86 21.85 37.31
C VAL A 663 -16.78 20.44 37.88
N VAL A 664 -16.92 20.30 39.21
CA VAL A 664 -16.74 19.03 39.91
C VAL A 664 -18.07 18.45 40.38
N CYS A 665 -18.29 17.15 40.12
CA CYS A 665 -19.40 16.38 40.68
C CYS A 665 -18.91 15.06 41.30
N ALA A 666 -19.66 14.53 42.27
CA ALA A 666 -19.39 13.21 42.84
C ALA A 666 -20.15 12.15 42.04
N VAL A 667 -19.46 11.07 41.65
CA VAL A 667 -20.02 9.98 40.86
C VAL A 667 -19.73 8.66 41.56
N GLU A 668 -20.76 7.85 41.74
CA GLU A 668 -20.67 6.47 42.22
C GLU A 668 -20.46 5.53 41.02
N LEU A 669 -19.47 4.63 41.10
CA LEU A 669 -19.03 3.71 40.06
C LEU A 669 -19.23 2.25 40.47
N ASP A 670 -19.69 1.43 39.53
CA ASP A 670 -19.76 -0.02 39.65
C ASP A 670 -18.45 -0.68 39.19
N ALA A 671 -18.43 -2.00 38.97
CA ALA A 671 -17.30 -2.67 38.35
C ALA A 671 -17.04 -2.14 36.93
N TYR A 672 -18.10 -2.01 36.13
CA TYR A 672 -18.08 -1.44 34.79
C TYR A 672 -19.19 -0.39 34.65
N THR A 673 -18.82 0.85 34.35
CA THR A 673 -19.75 1.97 34.31
C THR A 673 -19.63 2.74 32.99
N GLN A 674 -20.77 3.01 32.37
CA GLN A 674 -20.88 4.00 31.29
C GLN A 674 -21.33 5.33 31.88
N LEU A 675 -20.64 6.41 31.54
CA LEU A 675 -21.06 7.78 31.86
C LEU A 675 -21.25 8.56 30.56
N ASP A 676 -22.49 8.94 30.25
CA ASP A 676 -22.79 9.87 29.17
C ASP A 676 -22.86 11.28 29.75
N ILE A 677 -22.05 12.19 29.21
CA ILE A 677 -21.86 13.56 29.71
C ILE A 677 -22.24 14.53 28.60
N THR A 678 -23.12 15.48 28.91
CA THR A 678 -23.70 16.42 27.93
C THR A 678 -23.67 17.84 28.47
N LEU A 679 -23.22 18.79 27.65
CA LEU A 679 -23.26 20.21 27.93
C LEU A 679 -24.68 20.73 27.70
N GLN A 680 -25.25 21.36 28.72
CA GLN A 680 -26.56 21.98 28.63
C GLN A 680 -26.44 23.42 28.13
N PRO A 681 -27.54 24.01 27.59
CA PRO A 681 -27.54 25.40 27.10
C PRO A 681 -27.18 26.44 28.17
N ASP A 682 -27.33 26.12 29.45
CA ASP A 682 -26.93 26.98 30.58
C ASP A 682 -25.43 26.91 30.91
N GLY A 683 -24.65 26.16 30.11
CA GLY A 683 -23.21 25.96 30.28
C GLY A 683 -22.83 24.91 31.33
N ARG A 684 -23.79 24.18 31.91
CA ARG A 684 -23.52 23.13 32.90
C ARG A 684 -23.45 21.75 32.26
N TRP A 685 -22.65 20.87 32.85
CA TRP A 685 -22.57 19.47 32.44
C TRP A 685 -23.59 18.61 33.18
N THR A 686 -24.41 17.88 32.44
CA THR A 686 -25.27 16.80 32.98
C THR A 686 -24.64 15.45 32.74
N LEU A 687 -24.83 14.54 33.68
CA LEU A 687 -24.27 13.19 33.64
C LEU A 687 -25.37 12.15 33.77
N LYS A 688 -25.37 11.16 32.87
CA LYS A 688 -26.23 9.98 32.93
C LYS A 688 -25.36 8.75 33.13
N ARG A 689 -25.60 8.04 34.23
CA ARG A 689 -24.91 6.78 34.55
C ARG A 689 -25.67 5.58 33.98
N GLY A 690 -24.94 4.67 33.37
CA GLY A 690 -25.40 3.34 32.96
C GLY A 690 -24.51 2.25 33.56
N LEU A 691 -25.13 1.16 34.03
CA LEU A 691 -24.43 -0.04 34.47
C LEU A 691 -24.20 -0.97 33.28
N LEU A 692 -22.99 -1.52 33.15
CA LEU A 692 -22.66 -2.51 32.13
C LEU A 692 -22.28 -3.84 32.79
N THR A 693 -22.65 -4.95 32.16
CA THR A 693 -22.00 -6.24 32.45
C THR A 693 -20.59 -6.25 31.87
N ALA A 694 -19.73 -7.17 32.33
CA ALA A 694 -18.37 -7.33 31.77
C ALA A 694 -18.40 -7.58 30.26
N ALA A 695 -19.35 -8.40 29.77
CA ALA A 695 -19.48 -8.68 28.34
C ALA A 695 -19.93 -7.45 27.53
N GLN A 696 -20.86 -6.66 28.06
CA GLN A 696 -21.30 -5.40 27.43
C GLN A 696 -20.18 -4.38 27.40
N PHE A 697 -19.42 -4.26 28.49
CA PHE A 697 -18.24 -3.40 28.55
C PHE A 697 -17.20 -3.83 27.52
N GLU A 698 -16.82 -5.11 27.47
CA GLU A 698 -15.85 -5.61 26.51
C GLU A 698 -16.31 -5.40 25.06
N ALA A 699 -17.57 -5.62 24.75
CA ALA A 699 -18.12 -5.34 23.41
C ALA A 699 -18.01 -3.85 23.05
N ALA A 700 -18.41 -2.96 23.95
CA ALA A 700 -18.32 -1.51 23.73
C ALA A 700 -16.87 -1.01 23.68
N TYR A 701 -15.99 -1.58 24.51
CA TYR A 701 -14.57 -1.25 24.59
C TYR A 701 -13.80 -1.74 23.35
N ARG A 702 -14.15 -2.92 22.82
CA ARG A 702 -13.51 -3.50 21.62
C ARG A 702 -14.11 -3.01 20.29
N ALA A 703 -15.24 -2.32 20.33
CA ALA A 703 -15.80 -1.61 19.17
C ALA A 703 -14.86 -0.46 18.78
N ILE A 704 -13.85 -0.78 17.96
CA ILE A 704 -12.86 0.13 17.39
C ILE A 704 -13.18 0.20 15.89
N GLY A 705 -13.31 1.40 15.35
CA GLY A 705 -13.68 1.59 13.95
C GLY A 705 -14.24 2.98 13.68
N VAL A 706 -15.03 3.06 12.62
CA VAL A 706 -15.65 4.31 12.14
C VAL A 706 -17.09 4.36 12.60
N ASP A 707 -17.48 5.45 13.26
CA ASP A 707 -18.88 5.80 13.50
C ASP A 707 -19.47 6.43 12.23
N GLU A 708 -19.97 5.58 11.32
CA GLU A 708 -20.44 6.01 10.01
C GLU A 708 -21.68 6.91 10.08
N GLU A 709 -22.48 6.82 11.15
CA GLU A 709 -23.63 7.71 11.35
C GLU A 709 -23.20 9.17 11.54
N ARG A 710 -21.95 9.40 11.97
CA ARG A 710 -21.34 10.72 12.13
C ARG A 710 -20.67 11.26 10.87
N MET A 711 -20.73 10.54 9.75
CA MET A 711 -20.13 11.00 8.50
C MET A 711 -21.00 11.98 7.71
N GLY A 712 -22.22 12.29 8.17
CA GLY A 712 -23.13 13.18 7.44
C GLY A 712 -23.35 12.71 6.00
N ILE A 713 -23.37 13.64 5.05
CA ILE A 713 -23.49 13.38 3.61
C ILE A 713 -22.35 12.48 3.08
N GLN A 714 -21.14 12.55 3.64
CA GLN A 714 -20.02 11.71 3.18
C GLN A 714 -20.29 10.20 3.35
N GLN A 715 -21.18 9.80 4.26
CA GLN A 715 -21.59 8.40 4.47
C GLN A 715 -22.11 7.75 3.18
N VAL A 716 -22.74 8.53 2.29
CA VAL A 716 -23.30 8.01 1.03
C VAL A 716 -22.22 7.45 0.11
N TYR A 717 -20.98 7.92 0.25
CA TYR A 717 -19.88 7.57 -0.65
C TYR A 717 -18.96 6.46 -0.11
N VAL A 718 -19.14 5.97 1.12
CA VAL A 718 -18.32 4.84 1.63
C VAL A 718 -18.84 3.46 1.20
N SER A 719 -19.88 3.44 0.39
CA SER A 719 -20.56 2.26 -0.14
C SER A 719 -20.94 2.50 -1.61
N ALA A 720 -21.35 1.44 -2.32
CA ALA A 720 -21.82 1.56 -3.70
C ALA A 720 -22.96 2.58 -3.77
N CYS A 721 -22.87 3.51 -4.73
CA CYS A 721 -23.92 4.49 -4.99
C CYS A 721 -24.09 4.76 -6.49
N THR A 722 -25.29 5.18 -6.87
CA THR A 722 -25.66 5.50 -8.25
C THR A 722 -26.20 6.91 -8.35
N VAL A 723 -25.63 7.71 -9.27
CA VAL A 723 -26.14 9.04 -9.62
C VAL A 723 -27.18 8.91 -10.73
N VAL A 724 -28.42 9.29 -10.45
CA VAL A 724 -29.54 9.21 -11.41
C VAL A 724 -29.76 10.58 -12.05
N LYS A 725 -29.39 10.70 -13.32
CA LYS A 725 -29.46 11.96 -14.07
C LYS A 725 -30.90 12.25 -14.51
N PRO A 726 -31.41 13.49 -14.36
CA PRO A 726 -32.77 13.82 -14.76
C PRO A 726 -32.98 13.71 -16.29
N PRO A 727 -34.23 13.53 -16.76
CA PRO A 727 -34.55 13.47 -18.18
C PRO A 727 -34.11 14.74 -18.92
N GLY A 728 -33.67 14.63 -20.18
CA GLY A 728 -33.26 15.78 -21.01
C GLY A 728 -31.84 16.31 -20.75
N ALA A 729 -31.14 15.81 -19.73
CA ALA A 729 -29.76 16.20 -19.43
C ALA A 729 -28.81 16.02 -20.63
N TRP A 730 -29.10 15.15 -21.59
CA TRP A 730 -28.19 14.84 -22.71
C TRP A 730 -28.24 15.82 -23.89
N GLU A 731 -29.23 16.72 -23.96
CA GLU A 731 -29.43 17.64 -25.09
C GLU A 731 -28.42 18.80 -25.10
N ASP A 732 -27.98 19.24 -23.91
CA ASP A 732 -26.88 20.20 -23.76
C ASP A 732 -25.82 19.70 -22.75
N LYS A 733 -24.67 19.26 -23.28
CA LYS A 733 -23.51 18.83 -22.48
C LYS A 733 -22.96 19.94 -21.56
N ARG A 734 -23.31 21.22 -21.79
CA ARG A 734 -22.88 22.36 -20.98
C ARG A 734 -23.89 22.75 -19.89
N SER A 735 -25.05 22.11 -19.84
CA SER A 735 -26.07 22.39 -18.82
C SER A 735 -25.51 22.19 -17.40
N PHE A 736 -25.97 23.04 -16.47
CA PHE A 736 -25.53 22.99 -15.07
C PHE A 736 -25.77 21.62 -14.42
N VAL A 737 -26.92 21.00 -14.70
CA VAL A 737 -27.30 19.69 -14.16
C VAL A 737 -26.33 18.57 -14.55
N ASN A 738 -25.76 18.62 -15.75
CA ASN A 738 -24.74 17.65 -16.19
C ASN A 738 -23.42 17.84 -15.44
N LYS A 739 -22.98 19.08 -15.29
CA LYS A 739 -21.77 19.41 -14.52
C LYS A 739 -21.94 18.93 -13.07
N LEU A 740 -23.10 19.19 -12.48
CA LEU A 740 -23.45 18.73 -11.13
C LEU A 740 -23.43 17.21 -11.02
N ALA A 741 -24.12 16.48 -11.91
CA ALA A 741 -24.12 15.03 -11.91
C ALA A 741 -22.72 14.44 -12.06
N TYR A 742 -21.88 15.05 -12.91
CA TYR A 742 -20.47 14.65 -13.06
C TYR A 742 -19.68 14.86 -11.77
N LEU A 743 -19.88 15.98 -11.06
CA LEU A 743 -19.22 16.25 -9.78
C LEU A 743 -19.71 15.32 -8.68
N LEU A 744 -21.01 15.02 -8.62
CA LEU A 744 -21.59 14.08 -7.65
C LEU A 744 -21.14 12.64 -7.90
N GLN A 745 -20.87 12.27 -9.15
CA GLN A 745 -20.23 10.98 -9.48
C GLN A 745 -18.74 10.97 -9.11
N ASN A 746 -18.11 12.14 -8.98
CA ASN A 746 -16.68 12.29 -8.78
C ASN A 746 -16.32 13.31 -7.68
N PRO A 747 -16.82 13.16 -6.44
CA PRO A 747 -16.72 14.23 -5.43
C PRO A 747 -15.31 14.39 -4.84
N ILE A 748 -14.46 13.36 -4.92
CA ILE A 748 -13.09 13.34 -4.36
C ILE A 748 -12.10 13.73 -5.48
N LYS A 749 -10.99 14.39 -5.16
CA LYS A 749 -10.02 14.88 -6.15
C LYS A 749 -9.17 13.76 -6.78
N ASP A 750 -8.80 12.74 -6.02
CA ASP A 750 -7.95 11.62 -6.47
C ASP A 750 -8.74 10.51 -7.21
N ARG A 751 -9.55 10.93 -8.18
CA ARG A 751 -10.60 10.13 -8.88
C ARG A 751 -10.09 8.86 -9.58
N TYR A 752 -8.85 8.88 -10.06
CA TYR A 752 -8.33 7.86 -10.98
C TYR A 752 -7.82 6.59 -10.29
N ILE A 753 -7.89 6.48 -8.95
CA ILE A 753 -7.18 5.42 -8.21
C ILE A 753 -8.09 4.57 -7.32
N TYR A 754 -9.18 5.10 -6.74
CA TYR A 754 -9.79 4.47 -5.56
C TYR A 754 -11.25 4.04 -5.66
N TYR A 755 -12.06 4.74 -6.45
CA TYR A 755 -13.50 4.48 -6.56
C TYR A 755 -14.02 4.81 -7.97
N LYS A 756 -15.09 4.13 -8.41
CA LYS A 756 -15.90 4.49 -9.59
C LYS A 756 -17.38 4.32 -9.26
N TYR A 757 -18.09 5.43 -9.06
CA TYR A 757 -19.53 5.39 -8.78
C TYR A 757 -20.35 5.28 -10.07
N ASN A 758 -21.46 4.55 -9.98
CA ASN A 758 -22.34 4.32 -11.11
C ASN A 758 -23.15 5.58 -11.44
N SER A 759 -23.58 5.69 -12.70
CA SER A 759 -24.53 6.72 -13.12
C SER A 759 -25.42 6.20 -14.23
N CYS A 760 -26.70 6.54 -14.22
CA CYS A 760 -27.65 6.19 -15.28
C CYS A 760 -28.65 7.34 -15.53
N CYS A 761 -29.47 7.19 -16.57
CA CYS A 761 -30.59 8.09 -16.84
C CYS A 761 -31.80 7.76 -15.92
N ALA A 762 -32.59 8.77 -15.57
CA ALA A 762 -33.85 8.59 -14.84
C ALA A 762 -34.83 7.61 -15.51
N THR A 763 -34.78 7.46 -16.84
CA THR A 763 -35.59 6.49 -17.61
C THR A 763 -35.10 5.05 -17.47
N GLU A 764 -33.83 4.85 -17.11
CA GLU A 764 -33.21 3.54 -16.91
C GLU A 764 -33.25 3.12 -15.43
N TRP A 765 -33.58 4.06 -14.54
CA TRP A 765 -33.66 3.83 -13.11
C TRP A 765 -35.07 3.39 -12.71
N ASP A 766 -35.16 2.25 -12.03
CA ASP A 766 -36.42 1.85 -11.39
C ASP A 766 -36.53 2.55 -10.02
N TRP A 767 -37.31 3.62 -9.99
CA TRP A 767 -37.53 4.44 -8.79
C TRP A 767 -38.26 3.69 -7.66
N LEU A 768 -38.84 2.51 -7.94
CA LEU A 768 -39.61 1.71 -7.00
C LEU A 768 -38.97 0.33 -6.71
N LYS A 769 -37.90 -0.09 -7.41
CA LYS A 769 -37.17 -1.35 -7.18
C LYS A 769 -35.69 -1.16 -6.77
N GLN A 770 -35.07 -2.27 -6.34
CA GLN A 770 -33.71 -2.39 -5.83
C GLN A 770 -32.62 -1.98 -6.84
N GLY A 771 -31.86 -0.95 -6.50
CA GLY A 771 -30.47 -0.82 -6.93
C GLY A 771 -29.54 -1.41 -5.87
N ASP A 772 -28.36 -1.90 -6.28
CA ASP A 772 -27.38 -2.54 -5.39
C ASP A 772 -26.68 -1.56 -4.40
N GLY A 773 -27.00 -0.26 -4.46
CA GLY A 773 -26.32 0.81 -3.75
C GLY A 773 -27.22 1.99 -3.31
N HIS A 774 -26.61 3.01 -2.73
CA HIS A 774 -27.25 4.28 -2.36
C HIS A 774 -27.66 5.09 -3.60
N LEU A 775 -28.67 5.95 -3.43
CA LEU A 775 -29.20 6.78 -4.52
C LEU A 775 -28.70 8.22 -4.36
N ILE A 776 -28.15 8.81 -5.42
CA ILE A 776 -27.86 10.24 -5.50
C ILE A 776 -28.74 10.85 -6.59
N MET A 777 -29.57 11.81 -6.18
CA MET A 777 -30.63 12.40 -7.00
C MET A 777 -30.42 13.91 -7.12
N PRO A 778 -29.75 14.40 -8.18
CA PRO A 778 -29.78 15.82 -8.54
C PRO A 778 -31.18 16.23 -9.02
N VAL A 779 -31.72 17.33 -8.46
CA VAL A 779 -33.08 17.83 -8.72
C VAL A 779 -33.03 19.30 -9.13
N ASP A 780 -33.55 19.61 -10.31
CA ASP A 780 -33.89 20.99 -10.68
C ASP A 780 -35.29 21.31 -10.15
N ALA A 781 -35.35 22.12 -9.09
CA ALA A 781 -36.61 22.47 -8.42
C ALA A 781 -37.57 23.27 -9.31
N ARG A 782 -37.09 23.85 -10.42
CA ARG A 782 -37.91 24.56 -11.42
C ARG A 782 -38.73 23.60 -12.27
N SER A 783 -38.23 22.37 -12.46
CA SER A 783 -38.83 21.36 -13.35
C SER A 783 -38.47 19.94 -12.89
N PRO A 784 -38.88 19.50 -11.69
CA PRO A 784 -38.57 18.17 -11.19
C PRO A 784 -39.32 17.10 -12.01
N GLY A 785 -38.67 15.97 -12.29
CA GLY A 785 -39.34 14.85 -12.98
C GLY A 785 -40.41 14.19 -12.11
N GLU A 786 -41.44 13.57 -12.72
CA GLU A 786 -42.54 12.93 -12.00
C GLU A 786 -42.06 11.88 -10.99
N SER A 787 -41.09 11.05 -11.38
CA SER A 787 -40.51 10.03 -10.50
C SER A 787 -39.73 10.63 -9.33
N GLN A 788 -39.04 11.75 -9.55
CA GLN A 788 -38.34 12.47 -8.48
C GLN A 788 -39.35 13.08 -7.49
N LEU A 789 -40.44 13.65 -8.00
CA LEU A 789 -41.53 14.17 -7.16
C LEU A 789 -42.18 13.08 -6.29
N ALA A 790 -42.28 11.85 -6.80
CA ALA A 790 -42.78 10.73 -6.01
C ALA A 790 -41.83 10.41 -4.84
N VAL A 791 -40.53 10.29 -5.10
CA VAL A 791 -39.52 10.05 -4.03
C VAL A 791 -39.49 11.20 -3.02
N LEU A 792 -39.53 12.45 -3.47
CA LEU A 792 -39.54 13.61 -2.57
C LEU A 792 -40.76 13.61 -1.64
N ARG A 793 -41.95 13.21 -2.15
CA ARG A 793 -43.16 13.08 -1.34
C ARG A 793 -43.03 11.99 -0.27
N GLU A 794 -42.49 10.82 -0.64
CA GLU A 794 -42.24 9.72 0.31
C GLU A 794 -41.20 10.11 1.38
N LEU A 795 -40.23 10.96 1.03
CA LEU A 795 -39.25 11.52 1.96
C LEU A 795 -39.79 12.69 2.80
N GLY A 796 -41.03 13.14 2.57
CA GLY A 796 -41.60 14.31 3.23
C GLY A 796 -40.93 15.64 2.87
N LEU A 797 -40.23 15.70 1.74
CA LEU A 797 -39.52 16.90 1.28
C LEU A 797 -40.40 17.73 0.33
N SER A 798 -40.53 19.02 0.62
CA SER A 798 -41.29 19.97 -0.21
C SER A 798 -40.37 21.04 -0.78
N LEU A 799 -40.24 21.05 -2.11
CA LEU A 799 -39.45 22.02 -2.86
C LEU A 799 -40.15 22.40 -4.16
N ASN A 800 -40.00 23.66 -4.57
CA ASN A 800 -40.48 24.20 -5.84
C ASN A 800 -39.54 25.31 -6.33
N ALA A 801 -39.86 25.91 -7.49
CA ALA A 801 -39.06 26.96 -8.11
C ALA A 801 -38.79 28.17 -7.21
N GLY A 802 -39.69 28.51 -6.28
CA GLY A 802 -39.59 29.68 -5.40
C GLY A 802 -39.15 29.38 -3.97
N GLN A 803 -39.26 28.13 -3.51
CA GLN A 803 -39.16 27.81 -2.08
C GLN A 803 -38.66 26.39 -1.82
N LEU A 804 -37.88 26.23 -0.75
CA LEU A 804 -37.58 24.95 -0.08
C LEU A 804 -38.05 25.01 1.37
N THR A 805 -38.71 23.95 1.86
CA THR A 805 -39.03 23.81 3.29
C THR A 805 -38.26 22.63 3.88
N LEU A 806 -37.48 22.88 4.94
CA LEU A 806 -36.69 21.86 5.65
C LEU A 806 -36.74 22.12 7.16
N GLU A 807 -37.10 21.11 7.94
CA GLU A 807 -37.29 21.19 9.41
C GLU A 807 -38.12 22.41 9.88
N GLY A 808 -39.18 22.74 9.15
CA GLY A 808 -40.06 23.88 9.46
C GLY A 808 -39.47 25.25 9.11
N ARG A 809 -38.25 25.31 8.59
CA ARG A 809 -37.65 26.54 8.03
C ARG A 809 -37.96 26.64 6.55
N VAL A 810 -38.23 27.87 6.13
CA VAL A 810 -38.55 28.24 4.74
C VAL A 810 -37.38 29.01 4.16
N PHE A 811 -36.90 28.57 3.00
CA PHE A 811 -35.86 29.22 2.23
C PHE A 811 -36.46 29.75 0.93
N GLU A 812 -36.45 31.07 0.75
CA GLU A 812 -36.98 31.77 -0.42
C GLU A 812 -35.83 32.40 -1.22
N GLY A 813 -36.00 32.54 -2.53
CA GLY A 813 -34.96 33.07 -3.42
C GLY A 813 -34.04 31.99 -3.99
N PRO A 814 -32.90 32.35 -4.60
CA PRO A 814 -31.95 31.39 -5.16
C PRO A 814 -31.32 30.50 -4.09
N TYR A 815 -31.43 29.18 -4.23
CA TYR A 815 -30.87 28.23 -3.29
C TYR A 815 -30.29 26.98 -3.95
N PHE A 816 -29.43 26.29 -3.20
CA PHE A 816 -29.18 24.86 -3.37
C PHE A 816 -29.14 24.14 -2.03
N ALA A 817 -29.44 22.85 -2.02
CA ALA A 817 -29.49 22.04 -0.81
C ALA A 817 -28.92 20.63 -1.05
N PHE A 818 -28.25 20.10 -0.04
CA PHE A 818 -27.86 18.69 0.05
C PHE A 818 -28.60 18.08 1.24
N ILE A 819 -29.33 17.00 1.02
CA ILE A 819 -30.17 16.38 2.04
C ILE A 819 -29.98 14.87 1.98
N LYS A 820 -29.35 14.29 3.01
CA LYS A 820 -29.20 12.84 3.20
C LYS A 820 -30.40 12.30 3.99
N CYS A 821 -31.08 11.29 3.47
CA CYS A 821 -32.18 10.59 4.13
C CYS A 821 -31.99 9.07 4.02
N ARG A 822 -32.72 8.28 4.83
CA ARG A 822 -32.92 6.85 4.55
C ARG A 822 -33.85 6.66 3.36
N HIS A 823 -33.61 5.61 2.57
CA HIS A 823 -34.48 5.27 1.46
C HIS A 823 -35.84 4.77 2.00
N PRO A 824 -36.98 5.31 1.51
CA PRO A 824 -38.30 5.05 2.10
C PRO A 824 -38.70 3.57 2.03
N LEU A 825 -38.28 2.86 0.98
CA LEU A 825 -38.54 1.42 0.80
C LEU A 825 -37.39 0.51 1.22
N GLN A 826 -36.21 1.05 1.53
CA GLN A 826 -34.99 0.28 1.83
C GLN A 826 -34.21 0.94 2.97
N PRO A 827 -34.60 0.72 4.23
CA PRO A 827 -34.04 1.45 5.37
C PRO A 827 -32.51 1.35 5.52
N ASP A 828 -31.89 0.30 4.97
CA ASP A 828 -30.43 0.09 4.97
C ASP A 828 -29.69 0.89 3.88
N ARG A 829 -30.42 1.59 3.01
CA ARG A 829 -29.87 2.45 1.96
C ARG A 829 -30.11 3.92 2.26
N LEU A 830 -29.21 4.76 1.74
CA LEU A 830 -29.27 6.20 1.83
C LEU A 830 -29.70 6.81 0.49
N VAL A 831 -30.40 7.93 0.57
CA VAL A 831 -30.73 8.81 -0.55
C VAL A 831 -30.09 10.16 -0.29
N LEU A 832 -29.34 10.68 -1.26
CA LEU A 832 -28.84 12.05 -1.27
C LEU A 832 -29.61 12.86 -2.30
N VAL A 833 -30.46 13.78 -1.83
CA VAL A 833 -31.13 14.76 -2.66
C VAL A 833 -30.22 15.98 -2.80
N VAL A 834 -29.90 16.35 -4.04
CA VAL A 834 -29.13 17.57 -4.34
C VAL A 834 -30.00 18.50 -5.18
N ALA A 835 -30.68 19.43 -4.52
CA ALA A 835 -31.68 20.29 -5.15
C ALA A 835 -31.12 21.71 -5.40
N TYR A 836 -31.54 22.34 -6.48
CA TYR A 836 -31.29 23.76 -6.75
C TYR A 836 -32.49 24.37 -7.50
N ASN A 837 -32.73 25.67 -7.38
CA ASN A 837 -33.83 26.34 -8.08
C ASN A 837 -33.39 27.46 -9.03
N ASN A 838 -32.10 27.79 -9.09
CA ASN A 838 -31.56 28.86 -9.93
C ASN A 838 -30.11 28.58 -10.33
N GLU A 839 -29.71 28.92 -11.55
CA GLU A 839 -28.34 28.74 -12.04
C GLU A 839 -27.35 29.76 -11.48
N CYS A 840 -27.81 30.88 -10.88
CA CYS A 840 -26.90 31.85 -10.26
C CYS A 840 -26.11 31.27 -9.08
N VAL A 841 -26.56 30.15 -8.51
CA VAL A 841 -25.84 29.43 -7.45
C VAL A 841 -24.79 28.44 -7.97
N GLU A 842 -24.67 28.27 -9.30
CA GLU A 842 -23.71 27.35 -9.93
C GLU A 842 -22.29 27.61 -9.41
N HIS A 843 -21.84 28.87 -9.39
CA HIS A 843 -20.49 29.22 -8.97
C HIS A 843 -20.19 28.75 -7.53
N GLU A 844 -21.09 29.04 -6.60
CA GLU A 844 -20.94 28.69 -5.19
C GLU A 844 -20.97 27.17 -4.98
N LEU A 845 -21.90 26.47 -5.64
CA LEU A 845 -21.96 25.01 -5.58
C LEU A 845 -20.66 24.38 -6.11
N LEU A 846 -20.12 24.88 -7.23
CA LEU A 846 -18.86 24.40 -7.81
C LEU A 846 -17.68 24.62 -6.84
N LEU A 847 -17.61 25.77 -6.17
CA LEU A 847 -16.61 26.05 -5.13
C LEU A 847 -16.75 25.06 -3.97
N LEU A 848 -17.97 24.80 -3.50
CA LEU A 848 -18.24 23.87 -2.41
C LEU A 848 -17.85 22.43 -2.78
N MET A 849 -18.21 21.97 -3.98
CA MET A 849 -17.84 20.62 -4.46
C MET A 849 -16.31 20.46 -4.61
N ASN A 850 -15.59 21.53 -4.95
CA ASN A 850 -14.12 21.51 -4.93
C ASN A 850 -13.50 21.41 -3.52
N ALA A 851 -14.30 21.67 -2.48
CA ALA A 851 -13.94 21.54 -1.08
C ALA A 851 -14.61 20.33 -0.40
N PHE A 852 -15.17 19.37 -1.16
CA PHE A 852 -15.95 18.24 -0.61
C PHE A 852 -15.24 17.45 0.50
N GLU A 853 -13.94 17.22 0.35
CA GLU A 853 -13.15 16.43 1.29
C GLU A 853 -12.74 17.20 2.56
N THR A 854 -12.73 18.53 2.49
CA THR A 854 -12.19 19.41 3.54
C THR A 854 -13.25 20.26 4.21
N SER A 855 -14.40 20.47 3.57
CA SER A 855 -15.48 21.30 4.10
C SER A 855 -16.24 20.54 5.18
N PRO A 856 -16.36 21.10 6.40
CA PRO A 856 -17.12 20.47 7.48
C PRO A 856 -18.62 20.39 7.18
N LEU A 857 -19.14 21.14 6.20
CA LEU A 857 -20.53 21.10 5.77
C LEU A 857 -20.99 19.68 5.42
N PHE A 858 -20.12 18.86 4.83
CA PHE A 858 -20.45 17.51 4.39
C PHE A 858 -20.53 16.47 5.52
N TYR A 859 -20.18 16.85 6.76
CA TYR A 859 -20.45 16.03 7.96
C TYR A 859 -21.84 16.31 8.56
N ASN A 860 -22.60 17.26 8.03
CA ASN A 860 -24.02 17.44 8.36
C ASN A 860 -24.88 16.43 7.58
N ASP A 861 -26.07 16.12 8.10
CA ASP A 861 -27.05 15.29 7.39
C ASP A 861 -27.74 16.08 6.28
N ALA A 862 -27.93 17.39 6.48
CA ALA A 862 -28.38 18.29 5.44
C ALA A 862 -27.78 19.70 5.60
N PHE A 863 -27.72 20.44 4.50
CA PHE A 863 -27.47 21.88 4.51
C PHE A 863 -28.15 22.58 3.33
N VAL A 864 -28.44 23.88 3.50
CA VAL A 864 -29.05 24.75 2.50
C VAL A 864 -28.22 26.02 2.35
N TYR A 865 -27.93 26.42 1.11
CA TYR A 865 -27.42 27.74 0.78
C TYR A 865 -28.57 28.57 0.18
N ASP A 866 -28.82 29.78 0.69
CA ASP A 866 -29.97 30.63 0.31
C ASP A 866 -29.58 31.91 -0.45
N GLY A 867 -28.35 31.98 -0.97
CA GLY A 867 -27.81 33.17 -1.61
C GLY A 867 -27.13 34.16 -0.66
N ALA A 868 -27.41 34.07 0.65
CA ALA A 868 -26.76 34.90 1.67
C ALA A 868 -25.78 34.09 2.54
N GLY A 869 -26.04 32.80 2.77
CA GLY A 869 -25.14 31.94 3.53
C GLY A 869 -25.59 30.49 3.64
N TYR A 870 -24.86 29.71 4.43
CA TYR A 870 -25.13 28.29 4.68
C TYR A 870 -25.93 28.07 5.97
N HIS A 871 -26.89 27.16 5.91
CA HIS A 871 -27.71 26.70 7.03
C HIS A 871 -27.52 25.19 7.20
N GLU A 872 -27.05 24.77 8.37
CA GLU A 872 -26.66 23.39 8.67
C GLU A 872 -27.68 22.65 9.53
N PHE A 873 -27.86 21.35 9.27
CA PHE A 873 -28.79 20.48 10.00
C PHE A 873 -28.10 19.17 10.39
N ARG A 874 -28.01 18.92 11.71
CA ARG A 874 -27.50 17.67 12.32
C ARG A 874 -28.60 17.07 13.17
N SER A 875 -29.38 16.13 12.63
CA SER A 875 -30.45 15.47 13.38
C SER A 875 -30.60 14.02 12.94
N THR A 876 -29.93 13.13 13.66
CA THR A 876 -30.07 11.67 13.47
C THR A 876 -31.51 11.18 13.69
N LYS A 877 -32.35 11.93 14.42
CA LYS A 877 -33.74 11.53 14.73
C LYS A 877 -34.77 11.87 13.66
N HIS A 878 -34.54 12.84 12.78
CA HIS A 878 -35.50 13.19 11.71
C HIS A 878 -35.14 12.58 10.35
N PHE A 879 -33.85 12.45 10.04
CA PHE A 879 -33.41 11.91 8.75
C PHE A 879 -33.21 10.38 8.75
N LEU A 880 -33.10 9.74 9.93
CA LEU A 880 -32.75 8.33 10.08
C LEU A 880 -33.68 7.50 11.00
N SER A 881 -34.81 8.04 11.51
CA SER A 881 -35.65 7.32 12.49
C SER A 881 -36.18 5.99 11.93
N LYS A 882 -35.87 4.89 12.63
CA LYS A 882 -36.67 3.66 12.53
C LYS A 882 -37.99 3.93 13.22
N ASP A 883 -39.10 3.72 12.52
CA ASP A 883 -40.40 3.62 13.16
C ASP A 883 -40.37 2.34 14.02
N GLU A 884 -40.03 2.47 15.30
CA GLU A 884 -39.88 1.35 16.25
C GLU A 884 -41.20 0.60 16.52
N SER A 885 -42.30 1.04 15.91
CA SER A 885 -43.64 0.45 16.06
C SER A 885 -43.91 -0.80 15.20
N ARG A 886 -42.97 -1.25 14.34
CA ARG A 886 -43.24 -2.33 13.36
C ARG A 886 -42.31 -3.54 13.34
N TYR A 887 -41.34 -3.68 14.25
CA TYR A 887 -40.45 -4.84 14.21
C TYR A 887 -40.30 -5.52 15.58
N GLU A 888 -41.11 -6.55 15.79
CA GLU A 888 -40.71 -7.67 16.65
C GLU A 888 -39.50 -8.37 16.01
N SER A 889 -38.51 -8.60 16.85
CA SER A 889 -37.30 -9.38 16.61
C SER A 889 -37.57 -10.65 15.79
N LYS A 890 -37.03 -10.70 14.56
CA LYS A 890 -36.56 -11.96 13.96
C LYS A 890 -35.12 -11.77 13.53
N CYS A 891 -34.23 -12.02 14.49
CA CYS A 891 -32.83 -12.28 14.22
C CYS A 891 -32.52 -13.72 14.63
N VAL A 892 -31.73 -14.37 13.79
CA VAL A 892 -30.97 -15.61 14.04
C VAL A 892 -31.76 -16.91 14.00
N GLU A 893 -31.85 -17.50 12.81
CA GLU A 893 -31.68 -18.96 12.62
C GLU A 893 -31.46 -19.22 11.13
N GLY A 894 -30.24 -19.61 10.77
CA GLY A 894 -29.94 -19.98 9.40
C GLY A 894 -28.48 -19.97 9.02
N TYR A 895 -27.56 -20.44 9.88
CA TYR A 895 -26.30 -21.07 9.49
C TYR A 895 -25.80 -21.92 10.67
N CYS A 896 -26.19 -23.19 10.66
CA CYS A 896 -25.44 -24.31 11.22
C CYS A 896 -25.21 -25.29 10.08
#